data_AF-D2V8E7-F1
#
_entry.id   AF-D2V8E7-F1
#
_cell.length_a   1.000
_cell.length_b   1.000
_cell.length_c   1.000
_cell.angle_alpha   90.00
_cell.angle_beta   90.00
_cell.angle_gamma   90.00
#
_symmetry.space_group_name_H-M   'P 1'
#
loop_
_entity.id
_entity.type
_entity.pdbx_description
1 polymer ?
#
loop_
_entity_poly.entity_id
_entity_poly.type
_entity_poly.pdbx_seq_one_letter_code
_entity_poly.pdbx_strand_id
1 'polypeptide(L)'
;MDKCDCKSGWTGQFCEIPTCFGLASTAKKVCAGHGDCISSDKCSCNSGWFGADCSIHSCNGTSSQDLQNVCNGGRGQCIGTDLCLCNETWTGQLCEIPKCFAVNSSDISVCSSHGQCINADTCRCNKGWFGADCSVHSCNGTSSQDVQNVCNNGNGDCVSTDVCSCNPHWTGQFCEIPKCFGLPANYSNVCAGHGKCLSPDVCLCNPKWFGAKCDSHSCFGIPSFNSSVCSSHGQCTTMDTCKCFGGYDGETCSSHTCFGFKSNNDSRVCTNGQGKCTGPNQCTCLESESGRAIGPQCETILCKAGVDMWLPQKDPKVCSQHGICKFNMSTVGCFCEEGYEGPICQYPICYGISSNSKKVCNGVGKCNAPNNCSCFDNDIDGHFVGKTCDKCKIPYSGINCTVIEKCNATLKCNSHGTCDGYGFCTCFQDETNGYWNGTNCNTCNDGFYGEDCMTQMSNVHFNNEGNGLLFKMTSPNHFTSLNVDCNNLLDSSSISSFGSNVVCRYSNKTSNDFIIELGTDHSIQVDQEILLNRNVFNRNKLGKDYQSFKIGNAENPIRPTIWLNEFKSFIPENVFNQLRSMGLNEEGGNKEASTEDKKARSSVDRRDESGSLASSEQNSKNSMHSNFSKQSKNSMKLDAGGLFKLGLSLHKEVSVLNLKLYGFSKTHSPSEITSLFGKIASGLSTLAKTMQVTDLQIVSVEEFQLTFVDNKKKSNIAAMESALKICKVLDNLHGKSGKNISYAIGISSGAANIGNLGNNSLRCYSIVGPLTCNAKNIGLFAKNSGCKVLADDQSITDASSLFVTRPVDRFELEGKQVTSLHEIIKENVVECDEWLYEVEQHKANQRFKDFQSAFTIFGQESLTLDEVNKSLNILNGYLTNNPDDKVARRLVNSLDNMLNISNGNENISESVKHYRSKFSTSLNNVSVENEREKVLSSEIIE
;
A
#
# COMPACT_ATOMS: atom_id res chain seq x y z
N MET A 1 115.98 -73.16 -14.38
CA MET A 1 115.60 -72.29 -15.51
C MET A 1 114.10 -72.32 -15.61
N ASP A 2 113.48 -71.20 -15.30
CA ASP A 2 112.38 -71.23 -14.33
C ASP A 2 111.14 -70.58 -14.92
N LYS A 3 110.02 -71.31 -14.86
CA LYS A 3 108.73 -70.82 -15.34
C LYS A 3 108.00 -70.14 -14.18
N CYS A 4 107.79 -68.83 -14.29
CA CYS A 4 106.91 -68.10 -13.38
C CYS A 4 105.45 -68.46 -13.68
N ASP A 5 104.74 -69.00 -12.70
CA ASP A 5 103.27 -69.10 -12.75
C ASP A 5 102.68 -67.79 -12.20
N CYS A 6 102.05 -67.02 -13.09
CA CYS A 6 101.54 -65.69 -12.75
C CYS A 6 100.32 -65.75 -11.84
N LYS A 7 100.20 -64.76 -10.94
CA LYS A 7 98.97 -64.54 -10.17
C LYS A 7 97.82 -64.18 -11.12
N SER A 8 96.61 -64.59 -10.78
CA SER A 8 95.39 -64.17 -11.48
C SER A 8 95.39 -62.66 -11.69
N GLY A 9 95.07 -62.21 -12.90
CA GLY A 9 95.12 -60.80 -13.28
C GLY A 9 96.41 -60.34 -13.97
N TRP A 10 97.39 -61.22 -14.18
CA TRP A 10 98.69 -60.88 -14.77
C TRP A 10 99.21 -61.95 -15.74
N THR A 11 99.97 -61.52 -16.74
CA THR A 11 100.58 -62.33 -17.81
C THR A 11 101.89 -61.69 -18.28
N GLY A 12 102.52 -62.24 -19.33
CA GLY A 12 103.86 -61.86 -19.79
C GLY A 12 104.94 -62.85 -19.32
N GLN A 13 106.18 -62.66 -19.75
CA GLN A 13 107.27 -63.59 -19.45
C GLN A 13 107.74 -63.51 -17.98
N PHE A 14 107.49 -62.37 -17.34
CA PHE A 14 107.85 -62.06 -15.95
C PHE A 14 106.63 -61.63 -15.12
N CYS A 15 105.41 -61.93 -15.61
CA CYS A 15 104.14 -61.54 -15.01
C CYS A 15 103.94 -60.01 -14.89
N GLU A 16 104.50 -59.28 -15.84
CA GLU A 16 104.62 -57.81 -15.89
C GLU A 16 103.44 -57.11 -16.58
N ILE A 17 102.60 -57.86 -17.32
CA ILE A 17 101.50 -57.34 -18.12
C ILE A 17 100.17 -57.61 -17.37
N PRO A 18 99.43 -56.58 -16.90
CA PRO A 18 98.13 -56.82 -16.29
C PRO A 18 97.11 -57.30 -17.33
N THR A 19 96.15 -58.11 -16.89
CA THR A 19 94.99 -58.52 -17.70
C THR A 19 93.72 -57.88 -17.16
N CYS A 20 92.92 -57.29 -18.04
CA CYS A 20 91.58 -56.81 -17.72
C CYS A 20 90.54 -57.66 -18.46
N PHE A 21 89.62 -58.29 -17.73
CA PHE A 21 88.52 -59.11 -18.24
C PHE A 21 89.02 -60.24 -19.17
N GLY A 22 90.13 -60.87 -18.77
CA GLY A 22 90.79 -61.95 -19.51
C GLY A 22 91.67 -61.51 -20.70
N LEU A 23 91.73 -60.21 -21.03
CA LEU A 23 92.59 -59.68 -22.10
C LEU A 23 93.83 -58.98 -21.51
N ALA A 24 95.01 -59.28 -22.05
CA ALA A 24 96.25 -58.58 -21.71
C ALA A 24 96.17 -57.09 -22.08
N SER A 25 96.79 -56.20 -21.30
CA SER A 25 96.79 -54.75 -21.55
C SER A 25 97.37 -54.32 -22.92
N THR A 26 98.10 -55.20 -23.60
CA THR A 26 98.63 -55.00 -24.95
C THR A 26 97.67 -55.39 -26.08
N ALA A 27 96.50 -55.96 -25.77
CA ALA A 27 95.52 -56.40 -26.76
C ALA A 27 94.61 -55.25 -27.22
N LYS A 28 94.44 -55.06 -28.53
CA LYS A 28 93.61 -54.00 -29.14
C LYS A 28 92.12 -53.96 -28.74
N LYS A 29 91.63 -54.96 -27.99
CA LYS A 29 90.25 -55.06 -27.48
C LYS A 29 90.18 -55.06 -25.94
N VAL A 30 91.30 -54.90 -25.24
CA VAL A 30 91.27 -54.71 -23.78
C VAL A 30 90.44 -53.46 -23.48
N CYS A 31 89.66 -53.49 -22.39
CA CYS A 31 88.76 -52.39 -22.03
C CYS A 31 87.85 -51.98 -23.21
N ALA A 32 87.23 -52.98 -23.86
CA ALA A 32 86.43 -52.88 -25.08
C ALA A 32 87.12 -52.28 -26.32
N GLY A 33 88.39 -51.86 -26.24
CA GLY A 33 89.06 -50.98 -27.22
C GLY A 33 88.81 -49.49 -26.96
N HIS A 34 88.25 -49.13 -25.81
CA HIS A 34 87.82 -47.79 -25.42
C HIS A 34 88.39 -47.32 -24.06
N GLY A 35 89.46 -47.96 -23.58
CA GLY A 35 90.22 -47.52 -22.41
C GLY A 35 91.55 -48.25 -22.24
N ASP A 36 92.34 -47.82 -21.26
CA ASP A 36 93.63 -48.43 -20.91
C ASP A 36 93.50 -49.37 -19.69
N CYS A 37 94.11 -50.56 -19.76
CA CYS A 37 94.13 -51.51 -18.65
C CYS A 37 95.26 -51.16 -17.66
N ILE A 38 94.91 -50.52 -16.54
CA ILE A 38 95.85 -49.92 -15.59
C ILE A 38 96.23 -50.86 -14.42
N SER A 39 95.42 -51.88 -14.14
CA SER A 39 95.74 -53.00 -13.25
C SER A 39 94.78 -54.17 -13.54
N SER A 40 94.99 -55.34 -12.92
CA SER A 40 94.04 -56.47 -12.97
C SER A 40 92.58 -56.01 -12.91
N ASP A 41 91.80 -56.37 -13.94
CA ASP A 41 90.37 -56.08 -14.08
C ASP A 41 89.95 -54.62 -13.81
N LYS A 42 90.85 -53.67 -14.08
CA LYS A 42 90.61 -52.23 -13.90
C LYS A 42 91.02 -51.44 -15.15
N CYS A 43 90.01 -50.95 -15.84
CA CYS A 43 90.17 -50.07 -16.99
C CYS A 43 90.10 -48.59 -16.60
N SER A 44 90.79 -47.75 -17.36
CA SER A 44 90.68 -46.28 -17.38
C SER A 44 90.06 -45.88 -18.71
N CYS A 45 88.79 -45.50 -18.70
CA CYS A 45 88.03 -45.28 -19.94
C CYS A 45 88.37 -43.95 -20.62
N ASN A 46 88.33 -43.97 -21.95
CA ASN A 46 88.39 -42.77 -22.77
C ASN A 46 87.14 -41.91 -22.57
N SER A 47 87.25 -40.61 -22.86
CA SER A 47 86.11 -39.68 -22.78
C SER A 47 84.91 -40.20 -23.59
N GLY A 48 83.72 -40.18 -23.00
CA GLY A 48 82.49 -40.73 -23.58
C GLY A 48 82.26 -42.23 -23.34
N TRP A 49 83.14 -42.92 -22.60
CA TRP A 49 83.00 -44.33 -22.26
C TRP A 49 83.02 -44.58 -20.74
N PHE A 50 82.20 -45.53 -20.31
CA PHE A 50 81.87 -45.84 -18.92
C PHE A 50 81.81 -47.36 -18.70
N GLY A 51 81.63 -47.77 -17.44
CA GLY A 51 81.60 -49.18 -17.03
C GLY A 51 82.98 -49.72 -16.66
N ALA A 52 83.02 -50.89 -16.02
CA ALA A 52 84.26 -51.47 -15.50
C ALA A 52 85.25 -51.88 -16.62
N ASP A 53 84.72 -52.24 -17.79
CA ASP A 53 85.42 -52.66 -18.99
C ASP A 53 85.36 -51.62 -20.14
N CYS A 54 84.85 -50.42 -19.87
CA CYS A 54 84.65 -49.34 -20.86
C CYS A 54 83.71 -49.68 -22.03
N SER A 55 82.78 -50.64 -21.87
CA SER A 55 81.80 -51.01 -22.90
C SER A 55 80.60 -50.05 -23.03
N ILE A 56 80.36 -49.17 -22.06
CA ILE A 56 79.16 -48.33 -21.98
C ILE A 56 79.43 -46.97 -22.64
N HIS A 57 78.83 -46.71 -23.80
CA HIS A 57 78.94 -45.42 -24.50
C HIS A 57 78.09 -44.32 -23.84
N SER A 58 78.39 -43.05 -24.15
CA SER A 58 77.61 -41.88 -23.72
C SER A 58 76.71 -41.29 -24.81
N CYS A 59 75.67 -40.58 -24.40
CA CYS A 59 75.02 -39.55 -25.20
C CYS A 59 75.10 -38.20 -24.45
N ASN A 60 75.70 -37.19 -25.08
CA ASN A 60 75.95 -35.85 -24.54
C ASN A 60 76.70 -35.86 -23.20
N GLY A 61 77.73 -36.70 -23.09
CA GLY A 61 78.50 -36.91 -21.85
C GLY A 61 77.79 -37.70 -20.74
N THR A 62 76.48 -37.95 -20.86
CA THR A 62 75.71 -38.80 -19.93
C THR A 62 75.82 -40.27 -20.34
N SER A 63 75.99 -41.17 -19.37
CA SER A 63 76.05 -42.62 -19.61
C SER A 63 74.75 -43.15 -20.23
N SER A 64 74.85 -44.05 -21.22
CA SER A 64 73.68 -44.74 -21.82
C SER A 64 72.85 -45.57 -20.83
N GLN A 65 73.36 -45.82 -19.62
CA GLN A 65 72.61 -46.49 -18.53
C GLN A 65 71.86 -45.52 -17.59
N ASP A 66 72.12 -44.20 -17.66
CA ASP A 66 71.37 -43.21 -16.88
C ASP A 66 70.07 -42.83 -17.60
N LEU A 67 69.08 -43.71 -17.48
CA LEU A 67 67.76 -43.57 -18.10
C LEU A 67 66.97 -42.32 -17.65
N GLN A 68 67.43 -41.60 -16.61
CA GLN A 68 66.76 -40.38 -16.13
C GLN A 68 67.36 -39.11 -16.75
N ASN A 69 68.67 -39.07 -16.97
CA ASN A 69 69.35 -37.87 -17.48
C ASN A 69 69.75 -37.96 -18.95
N VAL A 70 69.98 -39.16 -19.49
CA VAL A 70 70.41 -39.35 -20.88
C VAL A 70 69.34 -38.82 -21.86
N CYS A 71 69.77 -38.39 -23.05
CA CYS A 71 68.87 -37.85 -24.08
C CYS A 71 67.97 -36.72 -23.55
N ASN A 72 68.61 -35.66 -23.02
CA ASN A 72 67.97 -34.46 -22.47
C ASN A 72 66.91 -34.74 -21.37
N GLY A 73 67.23 -35.63 -20.43
CA GLY A 73 66.35 -35.93 -19.29
C GLY A 73 65.30 -37.01 -19.60
N GLY A 74 65.72 -38.15 -20.17
CA GLY A 74 64.85 -39.30 -20.43
C GLY A 74 63.91 -39.14 -21.63
N ARG A 75 64.17 -38.16 -22.53
CA ARG A 75 63.31 -37.88 -23.70
C ARG A 75 63.56 -38.83 -24.89
N GLY A 76 64.45 -39.78 -24.72
CA GLY A 76 64.77 -40.84 -25.67
C GLY A 76 65.72 -41.87 -25.09
N GLN A 77 66.05 -42.88 -25.88
CA GLN A 77 66.99 -43.95 -25.53
C GLN A 77 68.31 -43.74 -26.26
N CYS A 78 69.43 -43.83 -25.56
CA CYS A 78 70.77 -43.74 -26.17
C CYS A 78 71.06 -45.05 -26.91
N ILE A 79 71.20 -45.00 -28.24
CA ILE A 79 71.36 -46.17 -29.13
C ILE A 79 72.75 -46.24 -29.78
N GLY A 80 73.58 -45.23 -29.56
CA GLY A 80 74.96 -45.13 -30.02
C GLY A 80 75.61 -43.87 -29.46
N THR A 81 76.92 -43.70 -29.64
CA THR A 81 77.65 -42.52 -29.15
C THR A 81 77.01 -41.23 -29.69
N ASP A 82 76.52 -40.39 -28.77
CA ASP A 82 75.82 -39.13 -29.06
C ASP A 82 74.64 -39.26 -30.05
N LEU A 83 73.95 -40.41 -30.03
CA LEU A 83 72.78 -40.70 -30.87
C LEU A 83 71.60 -41.23 -30.03
N CYS A 84 70.53 -40.44 -29.96
CA CYS A 84 69.30 -40.78 -29.23
C CYS A 84 68.14 -41.17 -30.17
N LEU A 85 67.43 -42.24 -29.82
CA LEU A 85 66.12 -42.57 -30.36
C LEU A 85 65.05 -41.88 -29.51
N CYS A 86 64.44 -40.82 -30.03
CA CYS A 86 63.53 -39.97 -29.26
C CYS A 86 62.13 -40.55 -29.09
N ASN A 87 61.51 -40.22 -27.95
CA ASN A 87 60.10 -40.46 -27.68
C ASN A 87 59.24 -39.66 -28.68
N GLU A 88 58.01 -40.08 -28.93
CA GLU A 88 57.17 -39.59 -30.05
C GLU A 88 57.04 -38.06 -30.12
N THR A 89 56.98 -37.39 -28.96
CA THR A 89 56.83 -35.93 -28.82
C THR A 89 58.14 -35.13 -28.91
N TRP A 90 59.27 -35.77 -29.24
CA TRP A 90 60.59 -35.14 -29.38
C TRP A 90 61.30 -35.53 -30.69
N THR A 91 62.29 -34.73 -31.07
CA THR A 91 63.19 -34.93 -32.21
C THR A 91 64.51 -34.17 -32.00
N GLY A 92 65.39 -34.17 -33.00
CA GLY A 92 66.79 -33.74 -32.85
C GLY A 92 67.70 -34.92 -32.51
N GLN A 93 69.02 -34.71 -32.52
CA GLN A 93 69.99 -35.81 -32.37
C GLN A 93 70.06 -36.34 -30.92
N LEU A 94 69.69 -35.50 -29.96
CA LEU A 94 69.75 -35.74 -28.51
C LEU A 94 68.36 -35.56 -27.85
N CYS A 95 67.29 -35.46 -28.63
CA CYS A 95 65.91 -35.18 -28.19
C CYS A 95 65.71 -33.78 -27.58
N GLU A 96 66.39 -32.81 -28.17
CA GLU A 96 66.39 -31.39 -27.79
C GLU A 96 65.22 -30.58 -28.39
N ILE A 97 64.61 -31.03 -29.49
CA ILE A 97 63.54 -30.31 -30.21
C ILE A 97 62.17 -30.90 -29.85
N PRO A 98 61.22 -30.13 -29.29
CA PRO A 98 59.88 -30.62 -29.02
C PRO A 98 59.03 -30.71 -30.30
N LYS A 99 58.02 -31.59 -30.27
CA LYS A 99 56.87 -31.56 -31.17
C LYS A 99 55.63 -31.13 -30.40
N CYS A 100 54.75 -30.41 -31.07
CA CYS A 100 53.40 -30.13 -30.59
C CYS A 100 52.39 -30.72 -31.57
N PHE A 101 51.57 -31.65 -31.10
CA PHE A 101 50.54 -32.34 -31.88
C PHE A 101 51.13 -33.02 -33.12
N ALA A 102 52.22 -33.78 -32.88
CA ALA A 102 53.09 -34.42 -33.87
C ALA A 102 53.86 -33.49 -34.84
N VAL A 103 53.61 -32.18 -34.84
CA VAL A 103 54.33 -31.20 -35.68
C VAL A 103 55.57 -30.68 -34.96
N ASN A 104 56.73 -30.63 -35.65
CA ASN A 104 58.00 -30.16 -35.07
C ASN A 104 57.93 -28.66 -34.70
N SER A 105 58.57 -28.23 -33.61
CA SER A 105 58.57 -26.82 -33.17
C SER A 105 59.21 -25.82 -34.16
N SER A 106 59.89 -26.31 -35.19
CA SER A 106 60.51 -25.52 -36.27
C SER A 106 59.64 -25.42 -37.53
N ASP A 107 58.49 -26.09 -37.59
CA ASP A 107 57.58 -26.05 -38.74
C ASP A 107 56.65 -24.83 -38.64
N ILE A 108 56.32 -24.21 -39.77
CA ILE A 108 55.43 -23.04 -39.81
C ILE A 108 53.98 -23.39 -39.47
N SER A 109 53.57 -24.65 -39.65
CA SER A 109 52.23 -25.15 -39.32
C SER A 109 52.06 -25.50 -37.83
N VAL A 110 53.13 -25.49 -37.03
CA VAL A 110 53.06 -25.84 -35.61
C VAL A 110 52.11 -24.90 -34.87
N CYS A 111 51.37 -25.43 -33.90
CA CYS A 111 50.35 -24.66 -33.17
C CYS A 111 49.38 -23.93 -34.11
N SER A 112 48.87 -24.64 -35.13
CA SER A 112 47.96 -24.15 -36.17
C SER A 112 48.47 -22.92 -36.94
N SER A 113 49.78 -22.67 -36.99
CA SER A 113 50.41 -21.42 -37.47
C SER A 113 50.06 -20.17 -36.62
N HIS A 114 49.48 -20.36 -35.44
CA HIS A 114 48.88 -19.33 -34.59
C HIS A 114 49.39 -19.36 -33.14
N GLY A 115 50.46 -20.11 -32.88
CA GLY A 115 51.20 -20.09 -31.62
C GLY A 115 52.67 -20.48 -31.79
N GLN A 116 53.34 -20.70 -30.67
CA GLN A 116 54.73 -21.18 -30.60
C GLN A 116 54.77 -22.45 -29.75
N CYS A 117 55.38 -23.52 -30.27
CA CYS A 117 55.58 -24.75 -29.51
C CYS A 117 56.69 -24.53 -28.47
N ILE A 118 56.33 -24.53 -27.18
CA ILE A 118 57.25 -24.21 -26.07
C ILE A 118 57.71 -25.44 -25.28
N ASN A 119 57.00 -26.56 -25.40
CA ASN A 119 57.35 -27.86 -24.85
C ASN A 119 56.57 -28.94 -25.61
N ALA A 120 56.83 -30.24 -25.37
CA ALA A 120 56.03 -31.34 -25.90
C ALA A 120 54.51 -31.09 -25.74
N ASP A 121 53.77 -31.14 -26.85
CA ASP A 121 52.31 -30.90 -26.94
C ASP A 121 51.81 -29.62 -26.22
N THR A 122 52.68 -28.62 -26.08
CA THR A 122 52.41 -27.39 -25.33
C THR A 122 52.63 -26.16 -26.22
N CYS A 123 51.54 -25.58 -26.72
CA CYS A 123 51.57 -24.35 -27.51
C CYS A 123 51.31 -23.10 -26.66
N ARG A 124 52.04 -22.02 -26.97
CA ARG A 124 51.76 -20.65 -26.50
C ARG A 124 51.12 -19.86 -27.64
N CYS A 125 49.83 -19.60 -27.56
CA CYS A 125 49.07 -18.96 -28.63
C CYS A 125 49.35 -17.46 -28.76
N ASN A 126 49.20 -16.97 -30.00
CA ASN A 126 49.21 -15.54 -30.31
C ASN A 126 47.94 -14.86 -29.79
N LYS A 127 47.98 -13.55 -29.58
CA LYS A 127 46.82 -12.77 -29.11
C LYS A 127 45.63 -12.96 -30.06
N GLY A 128 44.49 -13.40 -29.52
CA GLY A 128 43.27 -13.68 -30.30
C GLY A 128 43.08 -15.16 -30.68
N TRP A 129 44.02 -16.03 -30.28
CA TRP A 129 43.97 -17.49 -30.50
C TRP A 129 44.08 -18.27 -29.19
N PHE A 130 43.37 -19.39 -29.13
CA PHE A 130 43.07 -20.18 -27.94
C PHE A 130 42.99 -21.68 -28.31
N GLY A 131 42.80 -22.55 -27.32
CA GLY A 131 42.86 -24.00 -27.48
C GLY A 131 44.28 -24.55 -27.30
N ALA A 132 44.40 -25.87 -27.14
CA ALA A 132 45.68 -26.53 -26.83
C ALA A 132 46.70 -26.44 -27.98
N ASP A 133 46.20 -26.43 -29.22
CA ASP A 133 46.94 -26.32 -30.47
C ASP A 133 46.88 -24.90 -31.09
N CYS A 134 46.19 -23.94 -30.44
CA CYS A 134 45.91 -22.60 -30.96
C CYS A 134 44.97 -22.53 -32.18
N SER A 135 44.11 -23.53 -32.39
CA SER A 135 43.12 -23.56 -33.48
C SER A 135 41.89 -22.66 -33.29
N VAL A 136 41.63 -22.13 -32.09
CA VAL A 136 40.37 -21.43 -31.74
C VAL A 136 40.55 -19.91 -31.76
N HIS A 137 39.95 -19.21 -32.71
CA HIS A 137 39.95 -17.74 -32.77
C HIS A 137 38.93 -17.10 -31.81
N SER A 138 39.10 -15.80 -31.52
CA SER A 138 38.11 -14.97 -30.80
C SER A 138 37.43 -13.92 -31.68
N CYS A 139 36.24 -13.47 -31.27
CA CYS A 139 35.62 -12.22 -31.72
C CYS A 139 35.40 -11.28 -30.53
N ASN A 140 35.88 -10.04 -30.64
CA ASN A 140 35.86 -9.01 -29.60
C ASN A 140 36.46 -9.48 -28.26
N GLY A 141 37.50 -10.34 -28.34
CA GLY A 141 38.14 -10.95 -27.17
C GLY A 141 37.44 -12.18 -26.57
N THR A 142 36.20 -12.49 -26.98
CA THR A 142 35.49 -13.71 -26.56
C THR A 142 35.80 -14.88 -27.48
N SER A 143 36.06 -16.07 -26.93
CA SER A 143 36.36 -17.29 -27.70
C SER A 143 35.19 -17.68 -28.63
N SER A 144 35.49 -18.12 -29.86
CA SER A 144 34.48 -18.66 -30.80
C SER A 144 33.76 -19.91 -30.29
N GLN A 145 34.30 -20.61 -29.28
CA GLN A 145 33.61 -21.72 -28.61
C GLN A 145 32.60 -21.26 -27.53
N ASP A 146 32.68 -20.01 -27.06
CA ASP A 146 31.70 -19.45 -26.13
C ASP A 146 30.50 -18.89 -26.89
N VAL A 147 29.70 -19.80 -27.44
CA VAL A 147 28.48 -19.51 -28.22
C VAL A 147 27.39 -18.75 -27.43
N GLN A 148 27.55 -18.57 -26.12
CA GLN A 148 26.62 -17.78 -25.29
C GLN A 148 27.04 -16.31 -25.18
N ASN A 149 28.34 -16.01 -25.16
CA ASN A 149 28.84 -14.65 -24.97
C ASN A 149 29.48 -14.03 -26.24
N VAL A 150 29.91 -14.84 -27.20
CA VAL A 150 30.54 -14.36 -28.45
C VAL A 150 29.55 -13.58 -29.32
N CYS A 151 30.05 -12.65 -30.13
CA CYS A 151 29.25 -11.84 -31.07
C CYS A 151 28.01 -11.20 -30.40
N ASN A 152 28.28 -10.44 -29.33
CA ASN A 152 27.28 -9.77 -28.50
C ASN A 152 26.24 -10.75 -27.95
N ASN A 153 26.64 -11.62 -27.02
CA ASN A 153 25.75 -12.54 -26.30
C ASN A 153 24.96 -13.49 -27.23
N GLY A 154 25.64 -14.14 -28.19
CA GLY A 154 25.02 -15.12 -29.09
C GLY A 154 24.20 -14.51 -30.23
N ASN A 155 24.31 -13.21 -30.50
CA ASN A 155 23.57 -12.54 -31.58
C ASN A 155 24.18 -12.74 -32.99
N GLY A 156 25.24 -13.54 -33.11
CA GLY A 156 25.79 -14.06 -34.37
C GLY A 156 26.87 -15.11 -34.15
N ASP A 157 27.36 -15.69 -35.25
CA ASP A 157 28.43 -16.70 -35.23
C ASP A 157 29.80 -16.06 -35.47
N CYS A 158 30.82 -16.43 -34.69
CA CYS A 158 32.19 -15.94 -34.86
C CYS A 158 32.91 -16.72 -35.98
N VAL A 159 32.81 -16.25 -37.22
CA VAL A 159 33.27 -16.98 -38.42
C VAL A 159 34.77 -16.86 -38.71
N SER A 160 35.42 -15.81 -38.22
CA SER A 160 36.89 -15.67 -38.18
C SER A 160 37.28 -14.60 -37.14
N THR A 161 38.58 -14.39 -36.92
CA THR A 161 39.08 -13.46 -35.89
C THR A 161 38.47 -12.06 -36.03
N ASP A 162 37.75 -11.62 -34.98
CA ASP A 162 37.01 -10.35 -34.94
C ASP A 162 35.97 -10.11 -36.06
N VAL A 163 35.42 -11.19 -36.66
CA VAL A 163 34.35 -11.15 -37.67
C VAL A 163 33.15 -11.99 -37.24
N CYS A 164 32.01 -11.33 -37.03
CA CYS A 164 30.74 -11.95 -36.67
C CYS A 164 29.75 -12.01 -37.84
N SER A 165 29.14 -13.18 -38.06
CA SER A 165 28.01 -13.40 -38.96
C SER A 165 26.70 -13.25 -38.18
N CYS A 166 26.07 -12.08 -38.29
CA CYS A 166 24.93 -11.74 -37.43
C CYS A 166 23.62 -12.44 -37.80
N ASN A 167 22.87 -12.83 -36.76
CA ASN A 167 21.51 -13.34 -36.90
C ASN A 167 20.60 -12.34 -37.65
N PRO A 168 19.51 -12.79 -38.31
CA PRO A 168 18.72 -11.95 -39.21
C PRO A 168 18.24 -10.61 -38.64
N HIS A 169 17.98 -10.56 -37.33
CA HIS A 169 17.49 -9.38 -36.61
C HIS A 169 18.60 -8.48 -36.02
N TRP A 170 19.88 -8.73 -36.31
CA TRP A 170 21.02 -7.97 -35.81
C TRP A 170 21.98 -7.53 -36.93
N THR A 171 22.80 -6.51 -36.66
CA THR A 171 23.85 -5.98 -37.53
C THR A 171 24.89 -5.24 -36.67
N GLY A 172 25.89 -4.64 -37.29
CA GLY A 172 27.10 -4.13 -36.62
C GLY A 172 28.30 -5.06 -36.81
N GLN A 173 29.46 -4.70 -36.28
CA GLN A 173 30.68 -5.50 -36.46
C GLN A 173 30.66 -6.77 -35.60
N PHE A 174 30.03 -6.69 -34.43
CA PHE A 174 29.93 -7.75 -33.42
C PHE A 174 28.46 -8.05 -33.06
N CYS A 175 27.53 -7.73 -33.97
CA CYS A 175 26.08 -7.92 -33.81
C CYS A 175 25.46 -7.09 -32.67
N GLU A 176 26.00 -5.89 -32.46
CA GLU A 176 25.63 -4.94 -31.41
C GLU A 176 24.40 -4.06 -31.73
N ILE A 177 23.93 -4.02 -32.98
CA ILE A 177 22.83 -3.17 -33.45
C ILE A 177 21.61 -4.03 -33.78
N PRO A 178 20.48 -3.93 -33.04
CA PRO A 178 19.26 -4.64 -33.40
C PRO A 178 18.59 -4.01 -34.63
N LYS A 179 17.75 -4.79 -35.32
CA LYS A 179 16.87 -4.32 -36.39
C LYS A 179 15.42 -4.34 -35.87
N CYS A 180 14.69 -3.26 -36.09
CA CYS A 180 13.25 -3.22 -35.89
C CYS A 180 12.55 -3.18 -37.26
N PHE A 181 11.76 -4.20 -37.54
CA PHE A 181 11.00 -4.42 -38.76
C PHE A 181 11.87 -4.36 -40.03
N GLY A 182 13.06 -4.98 -39.92
CA GLY A 182 14.09 -5.01 -40.96
C GLY A 182 15.01 -3.78 -41.01
N LEU A 183 14.69 -2.68 -40.33
CA LEU A 183 15.51 -1.47 -40.30
C LEU A 183 16.47 -1.46 -39.10
N PRO A 184 17.79 -1.26 -39.29
CA PRO A 184 18.75 -1.11 -38.20
C PRO A 184 18.40 0.03 -37.22
N ALA A 185 18.66 -0.17 -35.93
CA ALA A 185 18.35 0.79 -34.86
C ALA A 185 19.04 2.16 -34.99
N ASN A 186 20.09 2.26 -35.80
CA ASN A 186 20.80 3.51 -36.09
C ASN A 186 20.24 4.28 -37.32
N TYR A 187 19.20 3.78 -38.00
CA TYR A 187 18.57 4.47 -39.12
C TYR A 187 17.50 5.45 -38.64
N SER A 188 17.47 6.67 -39.19
CA SER A 188 16.56 7.74 -38.76
C SER A 188 15.07 7.48 -39.04
N ASN A 189 14.73 6.52 -39.90
CA ASN A 189 13.37 6.08 -40.19
C ASN A 189 12.95 4.79 -39.45
N VAL A 190 13.81 4.23 -38.60
CA VAL A 190 13.42 3.12 -37.70
C VAL A 190 12.25 3.58 -36.83
N CYS A 191 11.32 2.68 -36.50
CA CYS A 191 10.11 3.02 -35.74
C CYS A 191 9.36 4.22 -36.36
N ALA A 192 9.17 4.21 -37.68
CA ALA A 192 8.57 5.27 -38.50
C ALA A 192 9.24 6.66 -38.39
N GLY A 193 10.44 6.76 -37.80
CA GLY A 193 11.05 8.05 -37.42
C GLY A 193 10.38 8.72 -36.21
N HIS A 194 9.53 7.96 -35.49
CA HIS A 194 8.70 8.42 -34.37
C HIS A 194 8.92 7.57 -33.11
N GLY A 195 9.98 6.78 -33.06
CA GLY A 195 10.41 6.03 -31.87
C GLY A 195 11.89 5.65 -31.92
N LYS A 196 12.31 4.85 -30.94
CA LYS A 196 13.66 4.25 -30.87
C LYS A 196 13.54 2.74 -30.82
N CYS A 197 14.33 2.04 -31.64
CA CYS A 197 14.44 0.59 -31.56
C CYS A 197 15.21 0.22 -30.28
N LEU A 198 14.63 -0.64 -29.44
CA LEU A 198 15.24 -1.09 -28.17
C LEU A 198 15.88 -2.48 -28.30
N SER A 199 15.24 -3.37 -29.04
CA SER A 199 15.62 -4.76 -29.30
C SER A 199 14.94 -5.23 -30.59
N PRO A 200 15.23 -6.43 -31.13
CA PRO A 200 14.57 -6.96 -32.33
C PRO A 200 13.05 -6.75 -32.35
N ASP A 201 12.57 -6.05 -33.38
CA ASP A 201 11.16 -5.68 -33.61
C ASP A 201 10.43 -4.95 -32.45
N VAL A 202 11.16 -4.35 -31.49
CA VAL A 202 10.59 -3.57 -30.36
C VAL A 202 10.92 -2.09 -30.46
N CYS A 203 9.91 -1.27 -30.71
CA CYS A 203 10.00 0.19 -30.78
C CYS A 203 9.42 0.89 -29.54
N LEU A 204 10.21 1.76 -28.92
CA LEU A 204 9.76 2.75 -27.93
C LEU A 204 9.31 4.02 -28.65
N CYS A 205 8.00 4.27 -28.69
CA CYS A 205 7.44 5.42 -29.38
C CYS A 205 7.63 6.74 -28.60
N ASN A 206 7.83 7.82 -29.35
CA ASN A 206 7.76 9.18 -28.82
C ASN A 206 6.32 9.51 -28.37
N PRO A 207 6.12 10.46 -27.44
CA PRO A 207 4.79 10.90 -27.04
C PRO A 207 3.89 11.26 -28.22
N LYS A 208 2.61 10.88 -28.13
CA LYS A 208 1.57 10.93 -29.19
C LYS A 208 1.70 9.92 -30.35
N TRP A 209 2.70 9.03 -30.34
CA TRP A 209 2.83 7.94 -31.32
C TRP A 209 2.69 6.56 -30.67
N PHE A 210 2.11 5.63 -31.43
CA PHE A 210 1.57 4.35 -30.95
C PHE A 210 1.69 3.27 -32.04
N GLY A 211 1.33 2.02 -31.69
CA GLY A 211 1.47 0.86 -32.55
C GLY A 211 2.89 0.30 -32.55
N ALA A 212 3.06 -0.96 -32.93
CA ALA A 212 4.36 -1.66 -32.82
C ALA A 212 5.49 -0.99 -33.61
N LYS A 213 5.16 -0.21 -34.65
CA LYS A 213 6.10 0.54 -35.50
C LYS A 213 6.14 2.05 -35.21
N CYS A 214 5.38 2.54 -34.23
CA CYS A 214 5.18 3.98 -33.96
C CYS A 214 4.60 4.77 -35.15
N ASP A 215 3.83 4.10 -36.01
CA ASP A 215 3.18 4.63 -37.20
C ASP A 215 1.77 5.21 -36.93
N SER A 216 1.17 4.87 -35.78
CA SER A 216 -0.17 5.28 -35.40
C SER A 216 -0.14 6.51 -34.48
N HIS A 217 -1.07 7.44 -34.66
CA HIS A 217 -1.18 8.67 -33.86
C HIS A 217 -2.37 8.62 -32.89
N SER A 218 -2.43 9.54 -31.92
CA SER A 218 -3.63 9.76 -31.09
C SER A 218 -4.51 10.91 -31.56
N CYS A 219 -5.80 10.82 -31.24
CA CYS A 219 -6.68 11.97 -31.10
C CYS A 219 -7.06 12.15 -29.63
N PHE A 220 -6.69 13.30 -29.05
CA PHE A 220 -7.01 13.70 -27.67
C PHE A 220 -6.53 12.68 -26.62
N GLY A 221 -5.33 12.13 -26.84
CA GLY A 221 -4.71 11.11 -26.00
C GLY A 221 -5.20 9.67 -26.22
N ILE A 222 -6.28 9.46 -27.00
CA ILE A 222 -6.77 8.13 -27.37
C ILE A 222 -6.12 7.69 -28.70
N PRO A 223 -5.51 6.49 -28.79
CA PRO A 223 -4.92 5.99 -30.05
C PRO A 223 -5.96 5.85 -31.18
N SER A 224 -5.57 6.15 -32.41
CA SER A 224 -6.47 6.18 -33.59
C SER A 224 -7.17 4.86 -33.92
N PHE A 225 -6.65 3.74 -33.43
CA PHE A 225 -7.22 2.39 -33.61
C PHE A 225 -8.14 1.94 -32.45
N ASN A 226 -8.28 2.73 -31.39
CA ASN A 226 -9.14 2.39 -30.26
C ASN A 226 -10.61 2.71 -30.59
N SER A 227 -11.53 1.79 -30.29
CA SER A 227 -12.97 1.95 -30.59
C SER A 227 -13.63 3.18 -29.93
N SER A 228 -13.07 3.67 -28.81
CA SER A 228 -13.53 4.85 -28.09
C SER A 228 -12.91 6.17 -28.58
N VAL A 229 -12.03 6.13 -29.60
CA VAL A 229 -11.49 7.36 -30.21
C VAL A 229 -12.64 8.18 -30.80
N CYS A 230 -12.54 9.51 -30.69
CA CYS A 230 -13.60 10.41 -31.14
C CYS A 230 -14.98 10.05 -30.55
N SER A 231 -15.00 9.64 -29.27
CA SER A 231 -16.20 9.21 -28.53
C SER A 231 -17.02 8.11 -29.21
N SER A 232 -16.40 7.23 -30.01
CA SER A 232 -17.06 6.23 -30.85
C SER A 232 -18.00 6.81 -31.93
N HIS A 233 -17.94 8.12 -32.15
CA HIS A 233 -18.87 8.90 -32.98
C HIS A 233 -18.14 9.76 -34.04
N GLY A 234 -16.89 9.43 -34.32
CA GLY A 234 -16.10 10.00 -35.40
C GLY A 234 -14.88 9.15 -35.76
N GLN A 235 -14.16 9.58 -36.79
CA GLN A 235 -12.90 8.97 -37.22
C GLN A 235 -11.73 9.90 -36.84
N CYS A 236 -10.70 9.36 -36.19
CA CYS A 236 -9.43 10.08 -36.00
C CYS A 236 -8.71 10.16 -37.35
N THR A 237 -8.57 11.37 -37.92
CA THR A 237 -8.01 11.56 -39.27
C THR A 237 -6.57 12.07 -39.27
N THR A 238 -6.23 12.89 -38.28
CA THR A 238 -4.91 13.47 -38.04
C THR A 238 -4.73 13.67 -36.53
N MET A 239 -3.50 13.90 -36.07
CA MET A 239 -3.21 14.12 -34.65
C MET A 239 -4.17 15.14 -34.02
N ASP A 240 -4.81 14.75 -32.91
CA ASP A 240 -5.80 15.56 -32.20
C ASP A 240 -6.90 16.17 -33.11
N THR A 241 -7.33 15.42 -34.13
CA THR A 241 -8.36 15.84 -35.10
C THR A 241 -9.38 14.72 -35.36
N CYS A 242 -10.62 14.91 -34.90
CA CYS A 242 -11.72 13.98 -35.16
C CYS A 242 -12.65 14.50 -36.26
N LYS A 243 -13.00 13.63 -37.21
CA LYS A 243 -14.07 13.85 -38.20
C LYS A 243 -15.35 13.13 -37.73
N CYS A 244 -16.30 13.89 -37.22
CA CYS A 244 -17.53 13.34 -36.63
C CYS A 244 -18.48 12.72 -37.66
N PHE A 245 -19.24 11.73 -37.21
CA PHE A 245 -20.37 11.16 -37.95
C PHE A 245 -21.60 12.08 -37.85
N GLY A 246 -22.56 11.91 -38.77
CA GLY A 246 -23.71 12.81 -38.89
C GLY A 246 -24.51 12.95 -37.60
N GLY A 247 -24.71 14.20 -37.16
CA GLY A 247 -25.45 14.54 -35.93
C GLY A 247 -24.57 14.81 -34.69
N TYR A 248 -23.28 14.47 -34.74
CA TYR A 248 -22.30 14.72 -33.68
C TYR A 248 -21.38 15.90 -34.03
N ASP A 249 -20.98 16.67 -33.02
CA ASP A 249 -20.13 17.86 -33.14
C ASP A 249 -19.12 17.99 -31.99
N GLY A 250 -18.30 19.05 -32.04
CA GLY A 250 -17.20 19.30 -31.10
C GLY A 250 -15.92 18.51 -31.43
N GLU A 251 -14.79 18.94 -30.86
CA GLU A 251 -13.45 18.45 -31.21
C GLU A 251 -13.26 16.94 -31.00
N THR A 252 -13.98 16.35 -30.03
CA THR A 252 -13.96 14.92 -29.71
C THR A 252 -15.17 14.14 -30.22
N CYS A 253 -16.10 14.77 -30.94
CA CYS A 253 -17.39 14.19 -31.38
C CYS A 253 -18.31 13.71 -30.24
N SER A 254 -18.11 14.21 -29.02
CA SER A 254 -18.94 13.93 -27.84
C SER A 254 -20.23 14.76 -27.79
N SER A 255 -20.23 15.95 -28.40
CA SER A 255 -21.40 16.82 -28.47
C SER A 255 -22.33 16.36 -29.59
N HIS A 256 -23.63 16.62 -29.42
CA HIS A 256 -24.66 16.35 -30.42
C HIS A 256 -25.89 17.23 -30.15
N THR A 257 -26.81 17.29 -31.11
CA THR A 257 -28.05 18.08 -30.98
C THR A 257 -29.29 17.20 -30.92
N CYS A 258 -30.17 17.49 -29.97
CA CYS A 258 -31.53 16.96 -29.92
C CYS A 258 -32.49 18.06 -30.40
N PHE A 259 -33.06 17.87 -31.59
CA PHE A 259 -34.10 18.73 -32.17
C PHE A 259 -33.70 20.22 -32.25
N GLY A 260 -32.43 20.48 -32.58
CA GLY A 260 -31.86 21.83 -32.70
C GLY A 260 -31.21 22.39 -31.43
N PHE A 261 -31.38 21.74 -30.27
CA PHE A 261 -30.77 22.16 -29.00
C PHE A 261 -29.55 21.28 -28.65
N LYS A 262 -28.51 21.87 -28.04
CA LYS A 262 -27.30 21.13 -27.63
C LYS A 262 -27.57 20.29 -26.38
N SER A 263 -27.19 19.01 -26.41
CA SER A 263 -27.58 17.98 -25.43
C SER A 263 -27.14 18.23 -23.98
N ASN A 264 -26.23 19.16 -23.75
CA ASN A 264 -25.46 19.31 -22.51
C ASN A 264 -25.55 20.68 -21.83
N ASN A 265 -26.30 21.66 -22.35
CA ASN A 265 -26.40 22.99 -21.72
C ASN A 265 -27.67 23.80 -22.04
N ASP A 266 -28.74 23.17 -22.52
CA ASP A 266 -30.01 23.84 -22.86
C ASP A 266 -31.19 23.14 -22.18
N SER A 267 -31.88 23.85 -21.30
CA SER A 267 -33.01 23.29 -20.53
C SER A 267 -34.18 22.84 -21.41
N ARG A 268 -34.27 23.33 -22.65
CA ARG A 268 -35.37 23.01 -23.60
C ARG A 268 -35.25 21.62 -24.23
N VAL A 269 -34.07 20.99 -24.15
CA VAL A 269 -33.81 19.62 -24.63
C VAL A 269 -34.86 18.66 -24.05
N CYS A 270 -35.40 17.80 -24.93
CA CYS A 270 -36.44 16.82 -24.59
C CYS A 270 -37.58 17.44 -23.78
N THR A 271 -38.25 18.40 -24.42
CA THR A 271 -39.39 19.20 -23.91
C THR A 271 -39.21 19.72 -22.49
N ASN A 272 -38.22 20.60 -22.35
CA ASN A 272 -38.02 21.38 -21.12
C ASN A 272 -37.60 20.52 -19.91
N GLY A 273 -36.78 19.48 -20.17
CA GLY A 273 -36.23 18.57 -19.15
C GLY A 273 -37.08 17.32 -18.85
N GLN A 274 -38.10 17.02 -19.66
CA GLN A 274 -39.01 15.88 -19.49
C GLN A 274 -38.43 14.54 -20.01
N GLY A 275 -37.25 14.59 -20.62
CA GLY A 275 -36.43 13.44 -20.97
C GLY A 275 -34.94 13.77 -21.05
N LYS A 276 -34.11 12.76 -21.31
CA LYS A 276 -32.67 12.89 -21.53
C LYS A 276 -32.34 12.71 -23.00
N CYS A 277 -31.53 13.60 -23.57
CA CYS A 277 -30.97 13.42 -24.90
C CYS A 277 -29.95 12.27 -24.86
N THR A 278 -30.15 11.25 -25.69
CA THR A 278 -29.35 10.01 -25.74
C THR A 278 -28.67 9.78 -27.09
N GLY A 279 -28.99 10.60 -28.09
CA GLY A 279 -28.34 10.64 -29.39
C GLY A 279 -28.91 11.76 -30.26
N PRO A 280 -28.39 11.98 -31.50
CA PRO A 280 -28.88 13.01 -32.39
C PRO A 280 -30.38 12.86 -32.68
N ASN A 281 -31.18 13.85 -32.27
CA ASN A 281 -32.66 13.81 -32.30
C ASN A 281 -33.29 12.60 -31.60
N GLN A 282 -32.68 12.09 -30.51
CA GLN A 282 -33.21 10.97 -29.72
C GLN A 282 -33.33 11.35 -28.24
N CYS A 283 -34.57 11.26 -27.73
CA CYS A 283 -34.92 11.52 -26.34
C CYS A 283 -35.39 10.24 -25.65
N THR A 284 -34.90 10.00 -24.44
CA THR A 284 -35.41 8.97 -23.52
C THR A 284 -36.23 9.67 -22.43
N CYS A 285 -37.54 9.45 -22.43
CA CYS A 285 -38.48 10.18 -21.58
C CYS A 285 -38.54 9.65 -20.14
N LEU A 286 -38.94 10.53 -19.20
CA LEU A 286 -39.09 10.16 -17.79
C LEU A 286 -40.41 9.43 -17.52
N GLU A 287 -40.35 8.37 -16.72
CA GLU A 287 -41.48 7.55 -16.26
C GLU A 287 -41.34 7.26 -14.75
N SER A 288 -42.47 7.16 -14.06
CA SER A 288 -42.59 6.87 -12.63
C SER A 288 -43.82 6.00 -12.36
N GLU A 289 -44.05 5.61 -11.11
CA GLU A 289 -45.24 4.84 -10.72
C GLU A 289 -46.58 5.56 -11.00
N SER A 290 -46.58 6.89 -11.11
CA SER A 290 -47.80 7.71 -11.23
C SER A 290 -47.84 8.68 -12.41
N GLY A 291 -46.71 8.92 -13.09
CA GLY A 291 -46.59 9.84 -14.22
C GLY A 291 -45.61 9.35 -15.28
N ARG A 292 -45.83 9.73 -16.54
CA ARG A 292 -44.88 9.48 -17.62
C ARG A 292 -44.98 10.52 -18.73
N ALA A 293 -43.84 10.83 -19.33
CA ALA A 293 -43.73 11.67 -20.50
C ALA A 293 -43.64 10.80 -21.77
N ILE A 294 -44.38 11.14 -22.82
CA ILE A 294 -44.37 10.42 -24.11
C ILE A 294 -44.32 11.38 -25.30
N GLY A 295 -43.91 10.86 -26.45
CA GLY A 295 -43.71 11.60 -27.70
C GLY A 295 -42.23 11.67 -28.11
N PRO A 296 -41.91 11.97 -29.38
CA PRO A 296 -40.52 12.02 -29.88
C PRO A 296 -39.63 13.03 -29.15
N GLN A 297 -40.20 14.06 -28.51
CA GLN A 297 -39.51 15.04 -27.68
C GLN A 297 -39.88 14.94 -26.19
N CYS A 298 -40.73 13.97 -25.80
CA CYS A 298 -41.35 13.81 -24.48
C CYS A 298 -42.51 14.77 -24.16
N GLU A 299 -43.08 15.42 -25.18
CA GLU A 299 -43.99 16.58 -25.10
C GLU A 299 -45.32 16.35 -24.38
N THR A 300 -45.74 15.10 -24.16
CA THR A 300 -47.06 14.76 -23.60
C THR A 300 -46.93 14.10 -22.25
N ILE A 301 -47.36 14.80 -21.19
CA ILE A 301 -47.43 14.26 -19.83
C ILE A 301 -48.76 13.52 -19.62
N LEU A 302 -48.65 12.25 -19.23
CA LEU A 302 -49.74 11.42 -18.73
C LEU A 302 -49.55 11.15 -17.24
N CYS A 303 -50.65 11.15 -16.47
CA CYS A 303 -50.67 10.64 -15.10
C CYS A 303 -51.74 9.56 -14.92
N LYS A 304 -51.60 8.76 -13.87
CA LYS A 304 -52.62 7.77 -13.51
C LYS A 304 -53.87 8.42 -12.90
N ALA A 305 -55.01 7.84 -13.26
CA ALA A 305 -56.36 8.15 -12.78
C ALA A 305 -57.06 6.90 -12.22
N GLY A 306 -56.29 5.83 -11.98
CA GLY A 306 -56.74 4.49 -11.57
C GLY A 306 -55.57 3.50 -11.69
N VAL A 307 -55.83 2.22 -11.46
CA VAL A 307 -54.78 1.16 -11.45
C VAL A 307 -54.04 1.10 -12.80
N ASP A 308 -54.78 1.07 -13.92
CA ASP A 308 -54.23 0.97 -15.29
C ASP A 308 -54.65 2.12 -16.22
N MET A 309 -55.32 3.16 -15.69
CA MET A 309 -55.87 4.26 -16.49
C MET A 309 -54.92 5.46 -16.52
N TRP A 310 -54.24 5.67 -17.65
CA TRP A 310 -53.39 6.83 -17.91
C TRP A 310 -54.16 7.90 -18.69
N LEU A 311 -54.25 9.12 -18.16
CA LEU A 311 -54.94 10.25 -18.80
C LEU A 311 -53.99 11.46 -18.95
N PRO A 312 -54.25 12.37 -19.92
CA PRO A 312 -53.46 13.59 -20.08
C PRO A 312 -53.50 14.46 -18.84
N GLN A 313 -52.42 15.21 -18.59
CA GLN A 313 -52.24 16.10 -17.42
C GLN A 313 -53.45 17.00 -17.08
N LYS A 314 -54.26 17.38 -18.07
CA LYS A 314 -55.40 18.30 -17.94
C LYS A 314 -56.76 17.60 -17.73
N ASP A 315 -56.82 16.26 -17.72
CA ASP A 315 -58.06 15.55 -17.45
C ASP A 315 -58.40 15.62 -15.94
N PRO A 316 -59.61 16.04 -15.54
CA PRO A 316 -59.96 16.23 -14.13
C PRO A 316 -59.96 14.94 -13.29
N LYS A 317 -59.82 13.75 -13.89
CA LYS A 317 -59.79 12.46 -13.17
C LYS A 317 -58.39 12.00 -12.75
N VAL A 318 -57.32 12.65 -13.21
CA VAL A 318 -55.96 12.32 -12.75
C VAL A 318 -55.84 12.51 -11.25
N CYS A 319 -54.97 11.72 -10.60
CA CYS A 319 -54.64 11.90 -9.18
C CYS A 319 -55.87 11.89 -8.25
N SER A 320 -56.87 11.08 -8.60
CA SER A 320 -58.13 10.87 -7.87
C SER A 320 -58.90 12.13 -7.48
N GLN A 321 -58.73 13.26 -8.19
CA GLN A 321 -59.26 14.59 -7.85
C GLN A 321 -58.73 15.19 -6.53
N HIS A 322 -57.63 14.66 -5.99
CA HIS A 322 -56.99 15.08 -4.73
C HIS A 322 -55.48 15.35 -4.89
N GLY A 323 -55.09 15.77 -6.09
CA GLY A 323 -53.70 16.02 -6.44
C GLY A 323 -53.56 16.58 -7.85
N ILE A 324 -52.40 17.18 -8.12
CA ILE A 324 -52.07 17.81 -9.39
C ILE A 324 -51.06 16.94 -10.14
N CYS A 325 -51.40 16.53 -11.35
CA CYS A 325 -50.44 15.94 -12.29
C CYS A 325 -49.45 17.03 -12.74
N LYS A 326 -48.16 16.88 -12.44
CA LYS A 326 -47.12 17.82 -12.87
C LYS A 326 -45.74 17.18 -13.02
N PHE A 327 -44.83 17.95 -13.58
CA PHE A 327 -43.40 17.67 -13.65
C PHE A 327 -42.64 18.59 -12.67
N ASN A 328 -41.59 18.06 -12.05
CA ASN A 328 -40.70 18.81 -11.16
C ASN A 328 -39.26 18.30 -11.26
N MET A 329 -38.48 18.90 -12.17
CA MET A 329 -37.00 18.89 -12.33
C MET A 329 -36.26 17.54 -12.48
N SER A 330 -36.85 16.44 -12.04
CA SER A 330 -36.37 15.06 -12.11
C SER A 330 -37.51 14.04 -12.03
N THR A 331 -38.70 14.45 -11.59
CA THR A 331 -39.87 13.58 -11.35
C THR A 331 -41.10 14.06 -12.12
N VAL A 332 -41.94 13.12 -12.55
CA VAL A 332 -43.23 13.35 -13.20
C VAL A 332 -44.28 12.46 -12.53
N GLY A 333 -45.45 13.00 -12.21
CA GLY A 333 -46.48 12.23 -11.49
C GLY A 333 -47.55 13.06 -10.79
N CYS A 334 -48.28 12.38 -9.92
CA CYS A 334 -49.29 12.97 -9.05
C CYS A 334 -48.64 13.57 -7.79
N PHE A 335 -48.91 14.85 -7.54
CA PHE A 335 -48.52 15.55 -6.31
C PHE A 335 -49.78 15.88 -5.52
N CYS A 336 -49.94 15.25 -4.37
CA CYS A 336 -51.20 15.28 -3.62
C CYS A 336 -51.44 16.60 -2.90
N GLU A 337 -52.72 16.91 -2.70
CA GLU A 337 -53.17 18.02 -1.87
C GLU A 337 -52.95 17.73 -0.38
N GLU A 338 -52.94 18.77 0.45
CA GLU A 338 -52.63 18.62 1.88
C GLU A 338 -53.63 17.68 2.56
N GLY A 339 -53.11 16.63 3.18
CA GLY A 339 -53.93 15.60 3.83
C GLY A 339 -54.36 14.44 2.92
N TYR A 340 -53.84 14.30 1.70
CA TYR A 340 -53.96 13.09 0.88
C TYR A 340 -52.59 12.51 0.51
N GLU A 341 -52.53 11.19 0.34
CA GLU A 341 -51.33 10.44 -0.07
C GLU A 341 -51.67 9.21 -0.95
N GLY A 342 -50.64 8.45 -1.30
CA GLY A 342 -50.70 7.31 -2.21
C GLY A 342 -50.33 7.68 -3.66
N PRO A 343 -50.00 6.69 -4.50
CA PRO A 343 -49.48 6.92 -5.85
C PRO A 343 -50.44 7.70 -6.77
N ILE A 344 -51.74 7.74 -6.47
CA ILE A 344 -52.73 8.57 -7.18
C ILE A 344 -53.57 9.42 -6.22
N CYS A 345 -53.02 9.75 -5.05
CA CYS A 345 -53.66 10.59 -4.02
C CYS A 345 -55.00 10.04 -3.49
N GLN A 346 -55.14 8.72 -3.50
CA GLN A 346 -56.39 8.04 -3.16
C GLN A 346 -56.64 7.85 -1.65
N TYR A 347 -55.66 8.11 -0.79
CA TYR A 347 -55.77 7.85 0.66
C TYR A 347 -55.79 9.16 1.45
N PRO A 348 -56.94 9.58 2.04
CA PRO A 348 -56.95 10.66 3.01
C PRO A 348 -56.15 10.30 4.27
N ILE A 349 -55.49 11.30 4.84
CA ILE A 349 -54.73 11.22 6.09
C ILE A 349 -55.61 11.76 7.22
N CYS A 350 -55.93 10.91 8.19
CA CYS A 350 -56.61 11.32 9.42
C CYS A 350 -55.60 11.43 10.57
N TYR A 351 -55.35 12.66 11.03
CA TYR A 351 -54.53 12.96 12.21
C TYR A 351 -53.13 12.37 12.12
N GLY A 352 -52.49 12.52 10.96
CA GLY A 352 -51.15 11.99 10.66
C GLY A 352 -51.11 10.50 10.29
N ILE A 353 -52.25 9.82 10.18
CA ILE A 353 -52.33 8.40 9.80
C ILE A 353 -53.13 8.23 8.50
N SER A 354 -52.51 7.62 7.50
CA SER A 354 -53.11 7.23 6.22
C SER A 354 -54.34 6.31 6.39
N SER A 355 -55.40 6.52 5.59
CA SER A 355 -56.59 5.65 5.59
C SER A 355 -56.34 4.20 5.20
N ASN A 356 -55.22 3.91 4.53
CA ASN A 356 -54.75 2.55 4.24
C ASN A 356 -54.20 1.82 5.48
N SER A 357 -53.93 2.53 6.58
CA SER A 357 -53.41 1.96 7.82
C SER A 357 -54.51 1.38 8.69
N LYS A 358 -54.34 0.13 9.14
CA LYS A 358 -55.22 -0.52 10.14
C LYS A 358 -55.26 0.20 11.51
N LYS A 359 -54.39 1.20 11.74
CA LYS A 359 -54.37 2.03 12.95
C LYS A 359 -55.09 3.38 12.80
N VAL A 360 -55.60 3.70 11.61
CA VAL A 360 -56.31 4.97 11.38
C VAL A 360 -57.55 5.06 12.27
N CYS A 361 -57.85 6.25 12.80
CA CYS A 361 -58.97 6.43 13.75
C CYS A 361 -58.93 5.45 14.94
N ASN A 362 -57.72 5.21 15.47
CA ASN A 362 -57.39 4.22 16.51
C ASN A 362 -57.79 2.76 16.20
N GLY A 363 -58.15 2.45 14.95
CA GLY A 363 -58.72 1.14 14.58
C GLY A 363 -60.19 0.95 14.97
N VAL A 364 -60.82 1.93 15.62
CA VAL A 364 -62.22 1.94 16.09
C VAL A 364 -63.07 3.00 15.37
N GLY A 365 -62.71 3.27 14.11
CA GLY A 365 -63.41 4.19 13.22
C GLY A 365 -62.89 4.11 11.78
N LYS A 366 -63.46 4.91 10.89
CA LYS A 366 -63.10 4.98 9.47
C LYS A 366 -62.69 6.40 9.08
N CYS A 367 -61.60 6.52 8.33
CA CYS A 367 -61.13 7.80 7.79
C CYS A 367 -61.80 8.05 6.44
N ASN A 368 -62.68 9.05 6.37
CA ASN A 368 -63.51 9.31 5.18
C ASN A 368 -63.04 10.53 4.37
N ALA A 369 -62.29 11.43 5.00
CA ALA A 369 -61.69 12.63 4.42
C ALA A 369 -60.52 13.09 5.33
N PRO A 370 -59.66 14.03 4.92
CA PRO A 370 -58.53 14.48 5.73
C PRO A 370 -58.98 14.95 7.12
N ASN A 371 -58.33 14.44 8.17
CA ASN A 371 -58.68 14.69 9.57
C ASN A 371 -60.16 14.41 9.94
N ASN A 372 -60.85 13.53 9.22
CA ASN A 372 -62.26 13.20 9.46
C ASN A 372 -62.47 11.69 9.72
N CYS A 373 -62.52 11.34 11.01
CA CYS A 373 -62.83 9.99 11.50
C CYS A 373 -64.32 9.85 11.86
N SER A 374 -65.02 8.88 11.25
CA SER A 374 -66.31 8.40 11.77
C SER A 374 -66.07 7.23 12.72
N CYS A 375 -66.30 7.44 14.01
CA CYS A 375 -66.12 6.44 15.06
C CYS A 375 -67.23 5.40 15.08
N PHE A 376 -66.96 4.25 15.69
CA PHE A 376 -68.01 3.29 16.02
C PHE A 376 -68.77 3.76 17.27
N ASP A 377 -70.09 3.68 17.22
CA ASP A 377 -71.01 4.07 18.29
C ASP A 377 -72.16 3.07 18.35
N ASN A 378 -71.85 1.84 18.75
CA ASN A 378 -72.79 0.74 18.87
C ASN A 378 -72.36 -0.29 19.93
N ASP A 379 -73.30 -1.11 20.39
CA ASP A 379 -73.12 -2.03 21.53
C ASP A 379 -72.12 -3.19 21.27
N ILE A 380 -71.70 -3.41 20.01
CA ILE A 380 -70.81 -4.50 19.59
C ILE A 380 -69.37 -3.99 19.45
N ASP A 381 -69.18 -2.89 18.72
CA ASP A 381 -67.87 -2.30 18.42
C ASP A 381 -67.43 -1.26 19.49
N GLY A 382 -68.35 -0.81 20.35
CA GLY A 382 -68.13 0.17 21.42
C GLY A 382 -68.72 1.55 21.14
N HIS A 383 -68.88 2.36 22.21
CA HIS A 383 -69.36 3.75 22.11
C HIS A 383 -68.20 4.76 22.10
N PHE A 384 -67.51 4.85 20.97
CA PHE A 384 -66.37 5.75 20.78
C PHE A 384 -66.79 7.14 20.25
N VAL A 385 -66.08 8.15 20.74
CA VAL A 385 -66.25 9.56 20.37
C VAL A 385 -64.89 10.26 20.41
N GLY A 386 -64.85 11.52 19.97
CA GLY A 386 -63.62 12.31 19.88
C GLY A 386 -63.06 12.32 18.46
N LYS A 387 -62.15 13.26 18.20
CA LYS A 387 -61.67 13.58 16.84
C LYS A 387 -60.95 12.41 16.16
N THR A 388 -60.27 11.57 16.95
CA THR A 388 -59.52 10.39 16.52
C THR A 388 -60.17 9.08 16.95
N CYS A 389 -61.39 9.11 17.51
CA CYS A 389 -62.01 7.97 18.19
C CYS A 389 -61.18 7.52 19.40
N ASP A 390 -60.81 8.49 20.23
CA ASP A 390 -59.89 8.36 21.36
C ASP A 390 -60.57 8.29 22.74
N LYS A 391 -61.89 8.50 22.79
CA LYS A 391 -62.64 8.66 24.05
C LYS A 391 -63.91 7.84 24.05
N CYS A 392 -64.30 7.42 25.24
CA CYS A 392 -65.62 6.85 25.46
C CYS A 392 -66.68 7.95 25.55
N LYS A 393 -67.84 7.70 24.93
CA LYS A 393 -69.00 8.58 24.95
C LYS A 393 -69.64 8.53 26.35
N ILE A 394 -69.48 9.60 27.13
CA ILE A 394 -70.06 9.72 28.48
C ILE A 394 -71.56 9.35 28.44
N PRO A 395 -72.05 8.45 29.31
CA PRO A 395 -71.43 7.97 30.54
C PRO A 395 -70.49 6.75 30.44
N TYR A 396 -70.25 6.21 29.24
CA TYR A 396 -69.48 4.98 29.05
C TYR A 396 -67.96 5.13 29.28
N SER A 397 -67.30 4.01 29.60
CA SER A 397 -65.89 3.89 29.98
C SER A 397 -65.39 2.43 29.82
N GLY A 398 -64.12 2.18 30.13
CA GLY A 398 -63.44 0.90 29.85
C GLY A 398 -62.86 0.83 28.44
N ILE A 399 -62.01 -0.17 28.16
CA ILE A 399 -61.20 -0.25 26.92
C ILE A 399 -62.08 -0.26 25.65
N ASN A 400 -63.26 -0.88 25.71
CA ASN A 400 -64.22 -0.93 24.60
C ASN A 400 -65.40 0.06 24.79
N CYS A 401 -65.31 0.98 25.75
CA CYS A 401 -66.30 2.03 26.00
C CYS A 401 -67.75 1.55 26.23
N THR A 402 -67.98 0.82 27.34
CA THR A 402 -69.28 0.19 27.69
C THR A 402 -69.72 0.28 29.17
N VAL A 403 -68.91 0.84 30.09
CA VAL A 403 -69.15 0.81 31.57
C VAL A 403 -69.42 2.20 32.18
N ILE A 404 -70.17 2.34 33.29
CA ILE A 404 -70.63 3.65 33.85
C ILE A 404 -70.29 3.79 35.36
N GLU A 405 -69.73 4.92 35.80
CA GLU A 405 -69.33 5.18 37.21
C GLU A 405 -69.61 6.62 37.74
N LYS A 406 -69.31 6.87 39.03
CA LYS A 406 -69.56 8.13 39.78
C LYS A 406 -68.29 8.71 40.46
N CYS A 407 -68.34 9.98 40.86
CA CYS A 407 -67.21 10.80 41.31
C CYS A 407 -66.58 10.41 42.67
N ASN A 408 -65.25 10.58 42.81
CA ASN A 408 -64.45 10.43 44.03
C ASN A 408 -63.32 11.48 44.07
N ALA A 409 -63.23 12.29 45.12
CA ALA A 409 -62.26 13.38 45.27
C ALA A 409 -60.79 12.95 45.14
N THR A 410 -60.42 11.79 45.68
CA THR A 410 -59.04 11.25 45.62
C THR A 410 -58.59 11.00 44.17
N LEU A 411 -59.53 10.62 43.30
CA LEU A 411 -59.30 10.37 41.87
C LEU A 411 -59.53 11.59 40.98
N LYS A 412 -60.28 12.60 41.46
CA LYS A 412 -60.67 13.78 40.68
C LYS A 412 -59.81 15.02 40.92
N CYS A 413 -59.39 15.26 42.16
CA CYS A 413 -58.58 16.43 42.55
C CYS A 413 -57.17 16.05 43.01
N ASN A 414 -56.74 14.80 42.74
CA ASN A 414 -55.42 14.26 43.08
C ASN A 414 -55.03 14.38 44.57
N SER A 415 -56.00 14.60 45.47
CA SER A 415 -55.81 14.97 46.88
C SER A 415 -55.15 16.34 47.14
N HIS A 416 -54.93 17.16 46.11
CA HIS A 416 -54.41 18.54 46.20
C HIS A 416 -55.53 19.60 46.12
N GLY A 417 -56.78 19.17 46.36
CA GLY A 417 -57.97 19.98 46.33
C GLY A 417 -59.25 19.21 46.64
N THR A 418 -60.39 19.89 46.66
CA THR A 418 -61.72 19.34 47.00
C THR A 418 -62.69 19.39 45.82
N CYS A 419 -63.53 18.35 45.63
CA CYS A 419 -64.51 18.31 44.52
C CYS A 419 -65.96 18.57 44.96
N ASP A 420 -66.75 19.13 44.04
CA ASP A 420 -68.21 19.20 44.16
C ASP A 420 -68.94 17.94 43.66
N GLY A 421 -70.28 17.95 43.72
CA GLY A 421 -71.15 16.85 43.27
C GLY A 421 -71.20 16.62 41.76
N TYR A 422 -70.62 17.53 40.95
CA TYR A 422 -70.49 17.40 39.49
C TYR A 422 -69.05 17.02 39.08
N GLY A 423 -68.10 17.09 40.00
CA GLY A 423 -66.70 16.70 39.82
C GLY A 423 -65.78 17.84 39.37
N PHE A 424 -66.05 19.09 39.76
CA PHE A 424 -65.12 20.22 39.62
C PHE A 424 -64.29 20.42 40.89
N CYS A 425 -63.01 20.79 40.78
CA CYS A 425 -62.07 20.90 41.90
C CYS A 425 -61.71 22.34 42.29
N THR A 426 -61.36 22.55 43.58
CA THR A 426 -60.72 23.76 44.12
C THR A 426 -59.41 23.40 44.82
N CYS A 427 -58.32 24.11 44.55
CA CYS A 427 -56.94 23.68 44.87
C CYS A 427 -56.27 24.45 46.01
N PHE A 428 -55.26 23.86 46.64
CA PHE A 428 -54.48 24.49 47.72
C PHE A 428 -53.40 25.46 47.19
N GLN A 429 -53.08 26.52 47.95
CA GLN A 429 -52.15 27.59 47.56
C GLN A 429 -51.37 28.16 48.76
N ASP A 430 -50.63 27.32 49.47
CA ASP A 430 -49.96 27.70 50.73
C ASP A 430 -48.67 26.92 51.03
N GLU A 431 -47.87 27.44 51.97
CA GLU A 431 -46.56 26.89 52.38
C GLU A 431 -46.62 25.53 53.10
N THR A 432 -47.82 25.01 53.41
CA THR A 432 -48.01 23.71 54.09
C THR A 432 -48.58 22.62 53.18
N ASN A 433 -49.41 22.97 52.20
CA ASN A 433 -50.05 22.04 51.27
C ASN A 433 -49.54 22.15 49.82
N GLY A 434 -48.72 23.16 49.51
CA GLY A 434 -48.17 23.44 48.18
C GLY A 434 -48.96 24.46 47.38
N TYR A 435 -48.36 24.96 46.29
CA TYR A 435 -48.95 25.95 45.40
C TYR A 435 -49.52 25.30 44.13
N TRP A 436 -50.78 24.85 44.20
CA TRP A 436 -51.45 24.07 43.16
C TRP A 436 -52.38 24.89 42.26
N ASN A 437 -52.53 24.40 41.04
CA ASN A 437 -53.29 25.00 39.95
C ASN A 437 -53.86 23.90 39.01
N GLY A 438 -54.70 24.28 38.05
CA GLY A 438 -55.33 23.39 37.09
C GLY A 438 -56.68 22.83 37.56
N THR A 439 -57.55 22.47 36.61
CA THR A 439 -58.96 22.12 36.87
C THR A 439 -59.18 20.86 37.73
N ASN A 440 -58.15 20.02 37.88
CA ASN A 440 -58.11 18.83 38.73
C ASN A 440 -56.98 18.91 39.78
N CYS A 441 -56.41 20.10 40.05
CA CYS A 441 -55.32 20.32 41.01
C CYS A 441 -54.09 19.43 40.75
N ASN A 442 -53.63 19.42 39.49
CA ASN A 442 -52.64 18.47 38.97
C ASN A 442 -51.41 19.15 38.36
N THR A 443 -51.25 20.45 38.58
CA THR A 443 -50.14 21.29 38.08
C THR A 443 -49.76 22.30 39.16
N CYS A 444 -48.52 22.75 39.18
CA CYS A 444 -48.10 23.82 40.09
C CYS A 444 -48.55 25.20 39.59
N ASN A 445 -48.56 26.18 40.49
CA ASN A 445 -48.72 27.59 40.16
C ASN A 445 -47.43 28.17 39.53
N ASP A 446 -47.55 29.26 38.78
CA ASP A 446 -46.41 29.85 38.06
C ASP A 446 -45.26 30.23 39.00
N GLY A 447 -44.05 29.75 38.70
CA GLY A 447 -42.84 29.96 39.50
C GLY A 447 -42.64 28.99 40.67
N PHE A 448 -43.49 27.95 40.82
CA PHE A 448 -43.34 26.87 41.80
C PHE A 448 -43.26 25.51 41.11
N TYR A 449 -42.43 24.61 41.66
CA TYR A 449 -42.08 23.33 41.01
C TYR A 449 -41.84 22.18 42.01
N GLY A 450 -41.60 20.97 41.47
CA GLY A 450 -41.44 19.74 42.25
C GLY A 450 -42.77 19.08 42.63
N GLU A 451 -42.71 17.86 43.17
CA GLU A 451 -43.89 17.02 43.43
C GLU A 451 -44.84 17.55 44.51
N ASP A 452 -44.37 18.43 45.40
CA ASP A 452 -45.20 19.13 46.39
C ASP A 452 -45.54 20.58 45.94
N CYS A 453 -45.12 21.02 44.75
CA CYS A 453 -45.26 22.41 44.26
C CYS A 453 -44.73 23.48 45.24
N MET A 454 -43.53 23.27 45.76
CA MET A 454 -42.86 24.16 46.74
C MET A 454 -41.47 24.65 46.32
N THR A 455 -40.89 24.08 45.26
CA THR A 455 -39.51 24.39 44.83
C THR A 455 -39.49 25.68 44.02
N GLN A 456 -38.58 26.60 44.33
CA GLN A 456 -38.38 27.85 43.58
C GLN A 456 -36.89 28.15 43.45
N MET A 457 -36.47 28.75 42.34
CA MET A 457 -35.08 29.08 42.02
C MET A 457 -34.98 30.51 41.47
N SER A 458 -33.93 31.25 41.83
CA SER A 458 -33.62 32.57 41.26
C SER A 458 -32.62 32.50 40.10
N ASN A 459 -32.37 33.65 39.46
CA ASN A 459 -31.25 33.83 38.53
C ASN A 459 -29.91 33.44 39.19
N VAL A 460 -28.97 32.98 38.35
CA VAL A 460 -27.66 32.45 38.74
C VAL A 460 -26.56 33.42 38.30
N HIS A 461 -25.51 33.59 39.12
CA HIS A 461 -24.34 34.42 38.81
C HIS A 461 -23.06 33.79 39.37
N PHE A 462 -21.90 34.17 38.84
CA PHE A 462 -20.61 33.74 39.41
C PHE A 462 -20.35 34.34 40.81
N ASN A 463 -19.55 33.65 41.62
CA ASN A 463 -18.93 34.24 42.80
C ASN A 463 -17.68 35.06 42.43
N ASN A 464 -17.18 35.85 43.38
CA ASN A 464 -16.06 36.79 43.17
C ASN A 464 -14.73 36.11 42.76
N GLU A 465 -14.56 34.83 43.08
CA GLU A 465 -13.37 34.04 42.76
C GLU A 465 -13.47 33.31 41.40
N GLY A 466 -14.65 33.28 40.79
CA GLY A 466 -14.93 32.57 39.54
C GLY A 466 -15.03 31.04 39.67
N ASN A 467 -14.88 30.50 40.88
CA ASN A 467 -14.85 29.05 41.17
C ASN A 467 -16.20 28.49 41.64
N GLY A 468 -17.27 29.30 41.65
CA GLY A 468 -18.60 28.88 42.05
C GLY A 468 -19.72 29.73 41.45
N LEU A 469 -20.92 29.17 41.40
CA LEU A 469 -22.16 29.84 41.00
C LEU A 469 -23.10 30.01 42.19
N LEU A 470 -23.71 31.19 42.32
CA LEU A 470 -24.58 31.60 43.42
C LEU A 470 -26.01 31.91 42.94
N PHE A 471 -27.00 31.47 43.72
CA PHE A 471 -28.42 31.77 43.53
C PHE A 471 -29.22 31.47 44.82
N LYS A 472 -30.51 31.81 44.83
CA LYS A 472 -31.46 31.38 45.88
C LYS A 472 -32.27 30.18 45.41
N MET A 473 -32.47 29.20 46.29
CA MET A 473 -33.32 28.02 46.02
C MET A 473 -34.16 27.63 47.24
N THR A 474 -35.48 27.72 47.14
CA THR A 474 -36.41 27.26 48.18
C THR A 474 -36.58 25.74 48.09
N SER A 475 -36.43 25.02 49.21
CA SER A 475 -36.64 23.57 49.30
C SER A 475 -37.96 23.21 50.01
N PRO A 476 -38.70 22.16 49.61
CA PRO A 476 -39.89 21.67 50.31
C PRO A 476 -39.64 21.29 51.78
N ASN A 477 -40.70 21.30 52.59
CA ASN A 477 -40.66 21.08 54.04
C ASN A 477 -40.01 19.74 54.48
N HIS A 478 -40.03 18.69 53.64
CA HIS A 478 -39.38 17.41 53.96
C HIS A 478 -37.86 17.42 53.78
N PHE A 479 -37.29 18.38 53.04
CA PHE A 479 -35.87 18.41 52.72
C PHE A 479 -35.09 19.18 53.79
N THR A 480 -34.52 18.49 54.78
CA THR A 480 -33.79 19.12 55.89
C THR A 480 -32.29 19.33 55.62
N SER A 481 -31.66 18.56 54.74
CA SER A 481 -30.21 18.60 54.43
C SER A 481 -29.69 19.97 53.95
N LEU A 482 -28.40 20.25 54.18
CA LEU A 482 -27.65 21.36 53.57
C LEU A 482 -27.05 20.99 52.20
N ASN A 483 -26.71 19.71 51.99
CA ASN A 483 -26.09 19.23 50.75
C ASN A 483 -27.16 18.64 49.81
N VAL A 484 -27.05 18.95 48.53
CA VAL A 484 -27.88 18.43 47.43
C VAL A 484 -26.97 17.64 46.49
N ASP A 485 -27.42 16.48 46.02
CA ASP A 485 -26.67 15.71 45.02
C ASP A 485 -26.71 16.44 43.67
N CYS A 486 -25.55 16.92 43.20
CA CYS A 486 -25.42 17.59 41.91
C CYS A 486 -25.96 16.77 40.74
N ASN A 487 -25.90 15.44 40.80
CA ASN A 487 -26.43 14.56 39.76
C ASN A 487 -27.96 14.62 39.65
N ASN A 488 -28.65 15.12 40.67
CA ASN A 488 -30.10 15.36 40.66
C ASN A 488 -30.45 16.84 40.42
N LEU A 489 -29.53 17.78 40.61
CA LEU A 489 -29.74 19.22 40.35
C LEU A 489 -29.36 19.63 38.91
N LEU A 490 -28.30 19.05 38.35
CA LEU A 490 -27.74 19.40 37.04
C LEU A 490 -28.14 18.39 35.96
N ASP A 491 -28.14 18.84 34.70
CA ASP A 491 -28.27 17.92 33.57
C ASP A 491 -26.98 17.16 33.26
N SER A 492 -27.14 15.90 32.85
CA SER A 492 -26.09 15.00 32.38
C SER A 492 -25.25 15.55 31.21
N SER A 493 -25.81 16.37 30.33
CA SER A 493 -25.03 17.06 29.27
C SER A 493 -24.32 18.31 29.78
N SER A 494 -24.78 18.88 30.90
CA SER A 494 -24.17 20.05 31.54
C SER A 494 -23.08 19.68 32.56
N ILE A 495 -23.19 18.55 33.27
CA ILE A 495 -22.23 18.14 34.32
C ILE A 495 -20.78 18.11 33.81
N SER A 496 -20.55 17.80 32.53
CA SER A 496 -19.23 17.85 31.90
C SER A 496 -18.62 19.26 31.81
N SER A 497 -19.43 20.33 31.72
CA SER A 497 -18.92 21.72 31.74
C SER A 497 -18.69 22.25 33.16
N PHE A 498 -19.28 21.63 34.18
CA PHE A 498 -19.07 21.98 35.59
C PHE A 498 -17.77 21.39 36.17
N GLY A 499 -17.10 20.48 35.47
CA GLY A 499 -15.80 19.90 35.85
C GLY A 499 -15.89 18.77 36.88
N SER A 500 -14.73 18.22 37.25
CA SER A 500 -14.62 17.09 38.17
C SER A 500 -14.75 17.51 39.64
N ASN A 501 -15.57 16.79 40.40
CA ASN A 501 -15.88 17.01 41.83
C ASN A 501 -16.76 18.25 42.15
N VAL A 502 -17.74 18.56 41.30
CA VAL A 502 -18.78 19.57 41.57
C VAL A 502 -19.47 19.33 42.93
N VAL A 503 -19.68 20.39 43.73
CA VAL A 503 -20.41 20.32 45.02
C VAL A 503 -21.59 21.30 45.01
N CYS A 504 -22.79 20.81 45.36
CA CYS A 504 -24.03 21.58 45.33
C CYS A 504 -24.61 21.65 46.75
N ARG A 505 -24.64 22.84 47.36
CA ARG A 505 -25.01 22.98 48.77
C ARG A 505 -25.61 24.34 49.11
N TYR A 506 -26.41 24.38 50.17
CA TYR A 506 -26.80 25.62 50.81
C TYR A 506 -25.58 26.29 51.45
N SER A 507 -25.37 27.58 51.14
CA SER A 507 -24.43 28.45 51.83
C SER A 507 -25.09 29.06 53.08
N ASN A 508 -26.37 29.42 53.00
CA ASN A 508 -27.21 29.75 54.15
C ASN A 508 -28.66 29.32 53.90
N LYS A 509 -29.14 28.30 54.62
CA LYS A 509 -30.48 27.74 54.43
C LYS A 509 -31.60 28.60 55.00
N THR A 510 -31.34 29.51 55.94
CA THR A 510 -32.38 30.39 56.51
C THR A 510 -32.79 31.50 55.53
N SER A 511 -31.90 31.87 54.61
CA SER A 511 -32.12 32.87 53.55
C SER A 511 -32.25 32.25 52.15
N ASN A 512 -32.33 30.91 52.09
CA ASN A 512 -32.33 30.08 50.87
C ASN A 512 -31.12 30.28 49.93
N ASP A 513 -30.00 30.78 50.44
CA ASP A 513 -28.78 31.01 49.65
C ASP A 513 -28.07 29.68 49.34
N PHE A 514 -27.75 29.48 48.06
CA PHE A 514 -27.22 28.25 47.52
C PHE A 514 -25.97 28.49 46.66
N ILE A 515 -25.04 27.54 46.68
CA ILE A 515 -23.81 27.56 45.89
C ILE A 515 -23.62 26.23 45.14
N ILE A 516 -23.18 26.33 43.88
CA ILE A 516 -22.56 25.23 43.14
C ILE A 516 -21.07 25.56 43.02
N GLU A 517 -20.23 24.79 43.70
CA GLU A 517 -18.77 24.89 43.64
C GLU A 517 -18.28 24.09 42.44
N LEU A 518 -17.46 24.71 41.58
CA LEU A 518 -17.06 24.16 40.28
C LEU A 518 -15.82 23.26 40.40
N GLY A 519 -15.76 22.25 39.55
CA GLY A 519 -14.61 21.34 39.44
C GLY A 519 -13.39 21.98 38.79
N THR A 520 -12.22 21.38 38.98
CA THR A 520 -10.89 21.89 38.55
C THR A 520 -10.71 22.11 37.05
N ASP A 521 -11.62 21.56 36.26
CA ASP A 521 -11.61 21.37 34.82
C ASP A 521 -12.92 21.90 34.18
N HIS A 522 -13.61 22.81 34.87
CA HIS A 522 -14.84 23.43 34.37
C HIS A 522 -14.59 24.29 33.11
N SER A 523 -15.60 24.35 32.23
CA SER A 523 -15.61 25.15 31.00
C SER A 523 -16.70 26.22 30.96
N ILE A 524 -17.43 26.43 32.07
CA ILE A 524 -18.53 27.39 32.19
C ILE A 524 -18.08 28.83 31.88
N GLN A 525 -18.90 29.56 31.12
CA GLN A 525 -18.73 30.98 30.77
C GLN A 525 -19.87 31.86 31.29
N VAL A 526 -19.67 33.18 31.25
CA VAL A 526 -20.73 34.19 31.49
C VAL A 526 -21.71 34.20 30.31
N ASP A 527 -22.97 34.57 30.56
CA ASP A 527 -24.10 34.58 29.61
C ASP A 527 -24.48 33.20 29.00
N GLN A 528 -23.71 32.15 29.33
CA GLN A 528 -24.06 30.76 29.05
C GLN A 528 -25.37 30.37 29.72
N GLU A 529 -26.18 29.59 29.01
CA GLU A 529 -27.39 28.95 29.54
C GLU A 529 -27.05 27.60 30.19
N ILE A 530 -27.52 27.41 31.43
CA ILE A 530 -27.41 26.15 32.18
C ILE A 530 -28.79 25.57 32.53
N LEU A 531 -28.87 24.24 32.54
CA LEU A 531 -30.09 23.49 32.79
C LEU A 531 -30.14 22.99 34.24
N LEU A 532 -30.98 23.63 35.06
CA LEU A 532 -31.23 23.22 36.45
C LEU A 532 -32.54 22.42 36.56
N ASN A 533 -32.50 21.27 37.24
CA ASN A 533 -33.64 20.38 37.43
C ASN A 533 -34.61 20.93 38.49
N ARG A 534 -35.76 21.42 38.05
CA ARG A 534 -36.84 21.92 38.91
C ARG A 534 -37.42 20.85 39.84
N ASN A 535 -37.27 19.57 39.48
CA ASN A 535 -37.73 18.40 40.22
C ASN A 535 -36.67 17.80 41.18
N VAL A 536 -35.63 18.56 41.55
CA VAL A 536 -34.48 18.08 42.35
C VAL A 536 -34.86 17.47 43.72
N PHE A 537 -35.99 17.86 44.31
CA PHE A 537 -36.44 17.38 45.64
C PHE A 537 -37.49 16.25 45.61
N ASN A 538 -37.84 15.72 44.43
CA ASN A 538 -38.90 14.73 44.26
C ASN A 538 -38.49 13.34 44.78
N ARG A 539 -39.20 12.83 45.78
CA ARG A 539 -38.94 11.55 46.47
C ARG A 539 -38.97 10.36 45.51
N ASN A 540 -39.83 10.42 44.48
CA ASN A 540 -40.03 9.32 43.53
C ASN A 540 -39.02 9.27 42.37
N LYS A 541 -38.09 10.23 42.25
CA LYS A 541 -37.19 10.39 41.07
C LYS A 541 -37.92 10.44 39.71
N LEU A 542 -39.20 10.81 39.70
CA LEU A 542 -39.99 11.02 38.49
C LEU A 542 -39.43 12.19 37.69
N GLY A 543 -39.02 11.93 36.44
CA GLY A 543 -38.76 12.92 35.38
C GLY A 543 -37.92 14.14 35.78
N LYS A 544 -36.62 14.12 35.48
CA LYS A 544 -35.83 15.35 35.50
C LYS A 544 -36.45 16.37 34.53
N ASP A 545 -36.73 17.56 35.03
CA ASP A 545 -37.45 18.63 34.34
C ASP A 545 -36.62 19.92 34.44
N TYR A 546 -36.05 20.36 33.33
CA TYR A 546 -35.01 21.39 33.35
C TYR A 546 -35.52 22.77 32.96
N GLN A 547 -35.05 23.77 33.69
CA GLN A 547 -35.19 25.17 33.38
C GLN A 547 -33.85 25.74 32.93
N SER A 548 -33.85 26.49 31.82
CA SER A 548 -32.69 27.29 31.41
C SER A 548 -32.58 28.54 32.28
N PHE A 549 -31.37 28.80 32.77
CA PHE A 549 -30.96 30.03 33.43
C PHE A 549 -29.68 30.57 32.78
N LYS A 550 -29.60 31.88 32.51
CA LYS A 550 -28.36 32.54 32.07
C LYS A 550 -27.49 32.88 33.26
N ILE A 551 -26.19 32.64 33.13
CA ILE A 551 -25.22 32.95 34.19
C ILE A 551 -24.79 34.42 34.10
N GLY A 552 -25.16 35.20 35.12
CA GLY A 552 -24.69 36.57 35.29
C GLY A 552 -23.21 36.65 35.68
N ASN A 553 -22.61 37.81 35.40
CA ASN A 553 -21.27 38.17 35.88
C ASN A 553 -21.17 38.07 37.41
N ALA A 554 -19.96 37.80 37.92
CA ALA A 554 -19.67 37.95 39.33
C ALA A 554 -19.82 39.41 39.77
N GLU A 555 -20.28 39.63 41.01
CA GLU A 555 -20.43 40.99 41.54
C GLU A 555 -19.08 41.72 41.64
N ASN A 556 -17.98 41.02 41.98
CA ASN A 556 -16.63 41.57 42.09
C ASN A 556 -15.53 40.54 41.68
N PRO A 557 -15.21 40.36 40.37
CA PRO A 557 -14.34 39.29 39.88
C PRO A 557 -12.81 39.49 40.05
N ILE A 558 -12.08 38.39 40.24
CA ILE A 558 -10.60 38.29 40.36
C ILE A 558 -10.01 37.54 39.12
N ARG A 559 -8.72 37.77 38.74
CA ARG A 559 -8.11 37.24 37.49
C ARG A 559 -6.79 36.44 37.68
N PRO A 560 -6.66 35.22 37.10
CA PRO A 560 -5.40 34.47 36.92
C PRO A 560 -4.91 34.40 35.45
N THR A 561 -3.72 33.81 35.18
CA THR A 561 -3.08 33.80 33.83
C THR A 561 -2.38 32.49 33.40
N ILE A 562 -2.90 31.89 32.30
CA ILE A 562 -2.24 31.22 31.14
C ILE A 562 -1.01 30.29 31.36
N TRP A 563 -1.04 29.08 30.76
CA TRP A 563 0.16 28.47 30.14
C TRP A 563 -0.17 27.42 29.05
N LEU A 564 0.44 27.52 27.84
CA LEU A 564 0.29 26.54 26.74
C LEU A 564 1.41 26.63 25.66
N ASN A 565 2.69 26.55 26.05
CA ASN A 565 3.83 26.83 25.14
C ASN A 565 4.80 25.67 24.85
N GLU A 566 4.67 24.51 25.52
CA GLU A 566 5.77 23.52 25.59
C GLU A 566 5.94 22.56 24.38
N PHE A 567 4.94 22.42 23.50
CA PHE A 567 4.92 21.31 22.51
C PHE A 567 5.43 21.64 21.10
N LYS A 568 5.93 22.87 20.84
CA LYS A 568 6.25 23.35 19.48
C LYS A 568 7.49 22.72 18.82
N SER A 569 8.39 22.09 19.56
CA SER A 569 9.74 21.74 19.07
C SER A 569 9.92 20.36 18.44
N PHE A 570 8.89 19.49 18.41
CA PHE A 570 9.07 18.06 18.12
C PHE A 570 8.20 17.48 16.98
N ILE A 571 7.38 18.29 16.31
CA ILE A 571 6.39 17.84 15.32
C ILE A 571 6.85 18.21 13.88
N PRO A 572 6.82 17.31 12.89
CA PRO A 572 7.10 17.64 11.49
C PRO A 572 6.10 18.64 10.91
N GLU A 573 6.56 19.52 10.02
CA GLU A 573 5.76 20.61 9.44
C GLU A 573 4.50 20.10 8.71
N ASN A 574 4.59 18.95 8.03
CA ASN A 574 3.45 18.24 7.42
C ASN A 574 2.33 17.95 8.44
N VAL A 575 2.70 17.48 9.64
CA VAL A 575 1.77 17.10 10.72
C VAL A 575 1.27 18.34 11.46
N PHE A 576 2.09 19.40 11.56
CA PHE A 576 1.66 20.69 12.10
C PHE A 576 0.51 21.31 11.28
N ASN A 577 0.51 21.11 9.96
CA ASN A 577 -0.59 21.54 9.09
C ASN A 577 -1.87 20.72 9.30
N GLN A 578 -1.78 19.42 9.59
CA GLN A 578 -2.92 18.56 9.92
C GLN A 578 -3.54 18.93 11.29
N LEU A 579 -2.71 19.24 12.29
CA LEU A 579 -3.16 19.67 13.62
C LEU A 579 -3.85 21.04 13.58
N ARG A 580 -3.39 21.97 12.75
CA ARG A 580 -4.03 23.28 12.55
C ARG A 580 -5.50 23.18 12.09
N SER A 581 -5.84 22.18 11.27
CA SER A 581 -7.22 21.95 10.80
C SER A 581 -8.19 21.40 11.85
N MET A 582 -7.73 21.00 13.03
CA MET A 582 -8.60 20.55 14.14
C MET A 582 -8.95 21.66 15.14
N GLY A 583 -8.44 22.89 14.96
CA GLY A 583 -8.47 23.92 16.00
C GLY A 583 -8.53 25.36 15.51
N LEU A 584 -9.39 25.66 14.52
CA LEU A 584 -9.84 27.01 14.20
C LEU A 584 -11.29 27.00 13.72
N ASN A 585 -12.22 27.28 14.63
CA ASN A 585 -13.58 27.72 14.32
C ASN A 585 -14.05 28.66 15.44
N GLU A 586 -13.44 29.86 15.49
CA GLU A 586 -13.93 30.97 16.33
C GLU A 586 -13.57 32.31 15.65
N GLU A 587 -14.36 33.34 15.95
CA GLU A 587 -14.69 34.40 14.99
C GLU A 587 -13.68 35.56 14.89
N GLY A 588 -13.80 36.35 13.81
CA GLY A 588 -12.96 37.53 13.57
C GLY A 588 -13.51 38.82 14.18
N GLY A 589 -12.61 39.73 14.60
CA GLY A 589 -12.98 41.04 15.14
C GLY A 589 -11.94 42.13 14.83
N ASN A 590 -12.38 43.19 14.15
CA ASN A 590 -11.61 44.34 13.65
C ASN A 590 -10.46 44.88 14.53
N LYS A 591 -9.40 45.36 13.86
CA LYS A 591 -8.87 46.73 14.09
C LYS A 591 -8.06 47.28 12.91
N GLU A 592 -8.01 48.61 12.83
CA GLU A 592 -7.55 49.38 11.67
C GLU A 592 -6.11 49.91 11.83
N ALA A 593 -5.43 50.03 10.68
CA ALA A 593 -4.56 51.13 10.20
C ALA A 593 -3.53 51.89 11.10
N SER A 594 -2.66 52.67 10.41
CA SER A 594 -1.69 53.68 10.92
C SER A 594 -0.37 53.11 11.50
N THR A 595 0.76 53.14 10.76
CA THR A 595 1.82 54.20 10.61
C THR A 595 2.80 54.35 11.79
N GLU A 596 4.13 54.56 11.62
CA GLU A 596 4.98 54.60 10.39
C GLU A 596 5.98 53.41 10.33
N ASP A 597 7.33 53.42 10.44
CA ASP A 597 8.35 54.49 10.50
C ASP A 597 9.73 54.05 9.90
N LYS A 598 10.55 55.08 9.70
CA LYS A 598 12.01 55.22 9.42
C LYS A 598 12.96 54.22 10.12
N LYS A 599 14.22 53.97 9.71
CA LYS A 599 15.17 54.42 8.64
C LYS A 599 16.30 53.37 8.60
N ALA A 600 17.13 53.14 7.56
CA ALA A 600 17.27 53.59 6.15
C ALA A 600 18.07 52.46 5.40
N ARG A 601 19.00 52.58 4.44
CA ARG A 601 19.72 53.62 3.64
C ARG A 601 20.56 52.86 2.57
N SER A 602 20.97 53.33 1.38
CA SER A 602 20.40 54.17 0.30
C SER A 602 21.34 54.07 -0.93
N SER A 603 20.92 54.00 -2.20
CA SER A 603 19.56 53.99 -2.78
C SER A 603 19.37 52.92 -3.88
N VAL A 604 19.69 53.06 -5.19
CA VAL A 604 20.29 54.14 -5.99
C VAL A 604 19.48 54.35 -7.29
N ASP A 605 19.63 55.52 -7.91
CA ASP A 605 19.07 56.00 -9.19
C ASP A 605 19.49 55.19 -10.45
N ARG A 606 18.81 55.16 -11.61
CA ARG A 606 17.42 55.49 -12.10
C ARG A 606 17.21 54.68 -13.44
N ARG A 607 16.32 54.91 -14.43
CA ARG A 607 15.43 56.01 -14.91
C ARG A 607 14.23 55.42 -15.70
N ASP A 608 13.11 56.14 -15.74
CA ASP A 608 12.16 56.46 -16.86
C ASP A 608 12.47 55.89 -18.29
N GLU A 609 11.56 55.73 -19.26
CA GLU A 609 10.17 56.21 -19.52
C GLU A 609 9.54 55.35 -20.67
N SER A 610 8.31 54.81 -20.57
CA SER A 610 7.01 55.32 -21.09
C SER A 610 6.64 55.13 -22.59
N GLY A 611 5.50 54.48 -22.86
CA GLY A 611 4.66 54.63 -24.07
C GLY A 611 5.08 53.88 -25.36
N SER A 612 4.23 53.72 -26.40
CA SER A 612 2.76 53.87 -26.49
C SER A 612 2.20 53.26 -27.79
N LEU A 613 0.97 52.72 -27.72
CA LEU A 613 -0.08 52.63 -28.77
C LEU A 613 0.21 52.09 -30.22
N ALA A 614 -0.53 51.00 -30.54
CA ALA A 614 -1.48 50.86 -31.67
C ALA A 614 -1.07 50.29 -33.05
N SER A 615 -2.14 49.86 -33.77
CA SER A 615 -2.29 49.57 -35.21
C SER A 615 -1.58 48.35 -35.87
N SER A 616 -2.36 47.26 -35.97
CA SER A 616 -2.77 46.59 -37.22
C SER A 616 -1.75 46.04 -38.25
N GLU A 617 -1.86 44.72 -38.42
CA GLU A 617 -2.03 44.00 -39.71
C GLU A 617 -0.85 43.63 -40.66
N GLN A 618 -1.07 42.44 -41.23
CA GLN A 618 -0.61 41.90 -42.52
C GLN A 618 0.82 41.36 -42.73
N ASN A 619 0.81 40.06 -43.06
CA ASN A 619 1.56 39.38 -44.12
C ASN A 619 3.07 39.03 -43.98
N SER A 620 3.26 37.75 -43.64
CA SER A 620 3.81 36.75 -44.58
C SER A 620 5.29 36.78 -45.01
N LYS A 621 6.00 35.79 -44.42
CA LYS A 621 6.95 34.84 -45.06
C LYS A 621 8.44 35.17 -45.16
N ASN A 622 9.22 34.08 -44.95
CA ASN A 622 10.58 33.78 -45.41
C ASN A 622 11.72 34.63 -44.80
N SER A 623 12.55 34.06 -43.89
CA SER A 623 13.78 33.27 -44.20
C SER A 623 15.03 34.16 -44.36
N MET A 624 16.28 33.78 -44.06
CA MET A 624 16.88 32.55 -43.53
C MET A 624 18.32 32.88 -43.04
N HIS A 625 18.94 32.07 -42.18
CA HIS A 625 20.38 32.09 -41.79
C HIS A 625 20.96 33.43 -41.27
N SER A 626 21.57 33.48 -40.09
CA SER A 626 22.95 33.00 -39.85
C SER A 626 23.22 33.05 -38.33
N ASN A 627 23.70 31.99 -37.68
CA ASN A 627 25.08 31.45 -37.62
C ASN A 627 26.00 32.18 -36.63
N PHE A 628 26.89 31.40 -35.98
CA PHE A 628 27.90 31.75 -34.98
C PHE A 628 27.37 32.22 -33.60
N SER A 629 27.93 31.78 -32.46
CA SER A 629 28.83 30.63 -32.22
C SER A 629 28.98 30.30 -30.72
N LYS A 630 29.69 29.19 -30.41
CA LYS A 630 30.68 29.01 -29.32
C LYS A 630 30.61 29.94 -28.09
N GLN A 631 30.71 29.52 -26.84
CA GLN A 631 31.08 28.27 -26.14
C GLN A 631 30.53 28.45 -24.68
N SER A 632 30.41 27.50 -23.75
CA SER A 632 31.22 26.32 -23.45
C SER A 632 30.45 25.35 -22.50
N LYS A 633 31.10 24.25 -22.15
CA LYS A 633 30.93 23.47 -20.90
C LYS A 633 30.95 24.42 -19.67
N ASN A 634 30.42 24.07 -18.50
CA ASN A 634 30.26 22.72 -17.94
C ASN A 634 29.12 22.62 -16.89
N SER A 635 28.92 21.43 -16.33
CA SER A 635 27.96 21.07 -15.28
C SER A 635 27.95 21.95 -14.01
N MET A 636 26.75 22.12 -13.40
CA MET A 636 26.57 21.97 -11.94
C MET A 636 25.09 21.76 -11.55
N LYS A 637 24.84 21.40 -10.29
CA LYS A 637 23.50 21.18 -9.70
C LYS A 637 22.70 22.47 -9.56
N LEU A 638 21.36 22.36 -9.56
CA LEU A 638 20.48 22.84 -8.48
C LEU A 638 19.43 21.72 -8.27
N ASP A 639 19.12 21.19 -7.07
CA ASP A 639 18.82 21.77 -5.74
C ASP A 639 17.36 22.24 -5.56
N ALA A 640 16.89 22.21 -4.31
CA ALA A 640 15.47 22.10 -3.97
C ALA A 640 14.71 23.44 -3.95
N GLY A 641 13.43 23.41 -4.33
CA GLY A 641 12.48 24.52 -4.15
C GLY A 641 11.25 24.39 -5.04
N GLY A 642 10.11 23.94 -4.50
CA GLY A 642 8.93 23.70 -5.35
C GLY A 642 7.65 23.17 -4.68
N LEU A 643 7.44 23.42 -3.38
CA LEU A 643 6.37 22.79 -2.56
C LEU A 643 4.91 23.01 -3.07
N PHE A 644 4.71 23.88 -4.07
CA PHE A 644 3.39 24.31 -4.57
C PHE A 644 3.08 23.94 -6.03
N LYS A 645 3.93 23.15 -6.71
CA LYS A 645 3.66 22.67 -8.10
C LYS A 645 4.00 21.19 -8.31
N LEU A 646 3.32 20.32 -7.57
CA LEU A 646 3.23 18.89 -7.85
C LEU A 646 1.76 18.47 -7.96
N GLY A 647 1.33 18.13 -9.17
CA GLY A 647 0.10 17.37 -9.39
C GLY A 647 0.31 15.88 -9.11
N LEU A 648 -0.70 15.06 -9.39
CA LEU A 648 -0.57 13.60 -9.32
C LEU A 648 0.49 13.11 -10.33
N SER A 649 1.57 12.55 -9.79
CA SER A 649 2.51 11.75 -10.57
C SER A 649 1.92 10.37 -10.76
N LEU A 650 1.51 10.08 -11.99
CA LEU A 650 0.92 8.79 -12.37
C LEU A 650 1.98 7.69 -12.45
N HIS A 651 1.59 6.46 -12.10
CA HIS A 651 2.40 5.24 -12.21
C HIS A 651 3.86 5.39 -11.75
N LYS A 652 4.04 5.71 -10.47
CA LYS A 652 5.35 5.62 -9.80
C LYS A 652 5.45 4.34 -9.02
N GLU A 653 6.63 3.71 -9.04
CA GLU A 653 6.94 2.64 -8.08
C GLU A 653 7.05 3.25 -6.68
N VAL A 654 6.22 2.72 -5.78
CA VAL A 654 6.03 3.17 -4.41
C VAL A 654 6.01 1.95 -3.51
N SER A 655 6.61 2.07 -2.33
CA SER A 655 6.50 1.06 -1.28
C SER A 655 5.80 1.64 -0.06
N VAL A 656 4.77 0.94 0.41
CA VAL A 656 3.98 1.33 1.58
C VAL A 656 4.27 0.38 2.72
N LEU A 657 4.71 0.92 3.85
CA LEU A 657 4.92 0.20 5.10
C LEU A 657 3.83 0.65 6.08
N ASN A 658 3.00 -0.29 6.53
CA ASN A 658 2.00 -0.05 7.57
C ASN A 658 2.40 -0.76 8.88
N LEU A 659 2.71 0.04 9.91
CA LEU A 659 2.95 -0.41 11.28
C LEU A 659 1.65 -0.30 12.08
N LYS A 660 1.26 -1.38 12.77
CA LYS A 660 0.16 -1.35 13.73
C LYS A 660 0.56 -1.92 15.09
N LEU A 661 0.24 -1.19 16.14
CA LEU A 661 0.33 -1.58 17.55
C LEU A 661 -1.03 -2.16 17.96
N TYR A 662 -1.07 -3.39 18.44
CA TYR A 662 -2.30 -4.11 18.76
C TYR A 662 -2.60 -4.05 20.25
N GLY A 663 -3.67 -3.33 20.62
CA GLY A 663 -4.13 -3.21 22.00
C GLY A 663 -3.22 -2.32 22.88
N PHE A 664 -2.46 -1.40 22.28
CA PHE A 664 -1.57 -0.47 22.98
C PHE A 664 -2.36 0.44 23.93
N SER A 665 -3.44 1.03 23.43
CA SER A 665 -4.44 1.80 24.18
C SER A 665 -5.18 0.99 25.25
N LYS A 666 -5.38 -0.32 25.03
CA LYS A 666 -6.03 -1.24 25.98
C LYS A 666 -5.08 -1.76 27.08
N THR A 667 -3.77 -1.49 26.99
CA THR A 667 -2.74 -2.04 27.92
C THR A 667 -1.92 -0.97 28.68
N HIS A 668 -2.03 0.30 28.28
CA HIS A 668 -1.25 1.41 28.83
C HIS A 668 -2.17 2.52 29.36
N SER A 669 -1.75 3.23 30.41
CA SER A 669 -2.46 4.40 30.94
C SER A 669 -2.28 5.62 30.03
N PRO A 670 -3.11 6.68 30.14
CA PRO A 670 -2.96 7.89 29.31
C PRO A 670 -1.57 8.55 29.40
N SER A 671 -0.92 8.51 30.58
CA SER A 671 0.43 9.05 30.78
C SER A 671 1.52 8.13 30.20
N GLU A 672 1.37 6.81 30.30
CA GLU A 672 2.23 5.84 29.62
C GLU A 672 2.11 5.98 28.08
N ILE A 673 0.88 6.06 27.56
CA ILE A 673 0.58 6.27 26.13
C ILE A 673 1.26 7.55 25.65
N THR A 674 1.08 8.67 26.35
CA THR A 674 1.70 9.96 25.96
C THR A 674 3.23 9.86 25.93
N SER A 675 3.84 9.22 26.95
CA SER A 675 5.29 9.05 27.02
C SER A 675 5.84 8.10 25.95
N LEU A 676 5.14 7.00 25.65
CA LEU A 676 5.56 6.01 24.65
C LEU A 676 5.29 6.49 23.23
N PHE A 677 4.14 7.09 22.95
CA PHE A 677 3.83 7.70 21.66
C PHE A 677 4.85 8.78 21.28
N GLY A 678 5.23 9.67 22.20
CA GLY A 678 6.28 10.66 21.94
C GLY A 678 7.64 10.03 21.58
N LYS A 679 8.01 8.93 22.24
CA LYS A 679 9.24 8.16 21.92
C LYS A 679 9.15 7.46 20.55
N ILE A 680 8.01 6.84 20.25
CA ILE A 680 7.75 6.15 18.98
C ILE A 680 7.74 7.15 17.83
N ALA A 681 6.99 8.25 17.92
CA ALA A 681 6.92 9.28 16.91
C ALA A 681 8.29 9.96 16.67
N SER A 682 9.07 10.20 17.74
CA SER A 682 10.45 10.72 17.62
C SER A 682 11.39 9.72 16.93
N GLY A 683 11.30 8.43 17.27
CA GLY A 683 12.05 7.36 16.61
C GLY A 683 11.70 7.23 15.12
N LEU A 684 10.40 7.21 14.78
CA LEU A 684 9.90 7.16 13.40
C LEU A 684 10.29 8.42 12.61
N SER A 685 10.21 9.62 13.20
CA SER A 685 10.63 10.89 12.58
C SER A 685 12.15 10.94 12.32
N THR A 686 12.94 10.36 13.22
CA THR A 686 14.40 10.23 13.04
C THR A 686 14.72 9.24 11.91
N LEU A 687 14.11 8.04 11.94
CA LEU A 687 14.25 7.05 10.88
C LEU A 687 13.79 7.59 9.51
N ALA A 688 12.69 8.36 9.46
CA ALA A 688 12.18 8.96 8.24
C ALA A 688 13.21 9.89 7.57
N LYS A 689 13.90 10.72 8.36
CA LYS A 689 14.98 11.60 7.90
C LYS A 689 16.20 10.81 7.41
N THR A 690 16.62 9.77 8.14
CA THR A 690 17.78 8.94 7.77
C THR A 690 17.51 8.08 6.52
N MET A 691 16.31 7.51 6.41
CA MET A 691 15.92 6.56 5.36
C MET A 691 15.33 7.23 4.10
N GLN A 692 15.22 8.57 4.08
CA GLN A 692 14.59 9.34 3.00
C GLN A 692 13.14 8.90 2.71
N VAL A 693 12.39 8.62 3.77
CA VAL A 693 10.93 8.41 3.72
C VAL A 693 10.28 9.63 3.06
N THR A 694 9.44 9.39 2.07
CA THR A 694 8.80 10.46 1.28
C THR A 694 7.63 11.09 2.03
N ASP A 695 6.87 10.29 2.79
CA ASP A 695 5.85 10.79 3.72
C ASP A 695 5.66 9.84 4.91
N LEU A 696 5.39 10.41 6.09
CA LEU A 696 5.15 9.71 7.36
C LEU A 696 3.81 10.19 7.92
N GLN A 697 2.81 9.30 7.88
CA GLN A 697 1.46 9.57 8.33
C GLN A 697 1.21 8.87 9.67
N ILE A 698 0.72 9.63 10.65
CA ILE A 698 0.21 9.10 11.90
C ILE A 698 -1.31 8.97 11.73
N VAL A 699 -1.79 7.74 11.56
CA VAL A 699 -3.22 7.45 11.34
C VAL A 699 -3.96 7.42 12.69
N SER A 700 -3.29 6.93 13.73
CA SER A 700 -3.75 7.02 15.13
C SER A 700 -2.56 6.87 16.09
N VAL A 701 -2.81 6.86 17.40
CA VAL A 701 -1.78 6.49 18.40
C VAL A 701 -1.32 5.03 18.30
N GLU A 702 -2.02 4.19 17.52
CA GLU A 702 -1.71 2.78 17.29
C GLU A 702 -1.27 2.46 15.85
N GLU A 703 -1.47 3.35 14.88
CA GLU A 703 -1.31 3.03 13.45
C GLU A 703 -0.52 4.11 12.70
N PHE A 704 0.54 3.68 12.02
CA PHE A 704 1.52 4.54 11.35
C PHE A 704 1.80 4.02 9.93
N GLN A 705 1.78 4.91 8.94
CA GLN A 705 2.01 4.59 7.54
C GLN A 705 3.22 5.36 7.01
N LEU A 706 4.21 4.66 6.46
CA LEU A 706 5.41 5.22 5.86
C LEU A 706 5.40 4.96 4.36
N THR A 707 5.65 6.02 3.58
CA THR A 707 5.69 5.97 2.11
C THR A 707 7.11 6.15 1.60
N PHE A 708 7.55 5.25 0.73
CA PHE A 708 8.86 5.29 0.08
C PHE A 708 8.68 5.40 -1.43
N VAL A 709 9.42 6.30 -2.07
CA VAL A 709 9.50 6.47 -3.53
C VAL A 709 10.96 6.34 -3.95
N ASP A 710 11.20 5.75 -5.12
CA ASP A 710 12.54 5.52 -5.65
C ASP A 710 13.38 6.81 -5.73
N ASN A 711 14.56 6.78 -5.13
CA ASN A 711 15.50 7.90 -5.01
C ASN A 711 16.94 7.34 -5.09
N LYS A 712 17.84 7.70 -4.17
CA LYS A 712 19.19 7.09 -4.06
C LYS A 712 19.19 5.59 -3.77
N LYS A 713 18.05 5.04 -3.35
CA LYS A 713 17.79 3.63 -3.07
C LYS A 713 16.39 3.30 -3.59
N LYS A 714 16.16 2.06 -4.04
CA LYS A 714 14.83 1.58 -4.40
C LYS A 714 13.91 1.61 -3.17
N SER A 715 12.66 2.00 -3.39
CA SER A 715 11.65 2.19 -2.36
C SER A 715 11.41 0.94 -1.52
N ASN A 716 11.42 -0.24 -2.14
CA ASN A 716 11.17 -1.51 -1.47
C ASN A 716 12.31 -1.91 -0.52
N ILE A 717 13.57 -1.81 -0.98
CA ILE A 717 14.75 -2.07 -0.15
C ILE A 717 14.80 -1.08 1.03
N ALA A 718 14.42 0.18 0.80
CA ALA A 718 14.34 1.20 1.86
C ALA A 718 13.21 0.90 2.87
N ALA A 719 12.05 0.40 2.41
CA ALA A 719 10.95 -0.02 3.27
C ALA A 719 11.30 -1.23 4.14
N MET A 720 11.92 -2.27 3.57
CA MET A 720 12.33 -3.48 4.29
C MET A 720 13.37 -3.18 5.38
N GLU A 721 14.41 -2.39 5.04
CA GLU A 721 15.41 -1.94 6.02
C GLU A 721 14.78 -1.07 7.12
N SER A 722 13.83 -0.21 6.75
CA SER A 722 13.09 0.61 7.72
C SER A 722 12.24 -0.26 8.66
N ALA A 723 11.57 -1.30 8.17
CA ALA A 723 10.77 -2.21 8.99
C ALA A 723 11.63 -2.93 10.05
N LEU A 724 12.81 -3.42 9.67
CA LEU A 724 13.76 -4.04 10.60
C LEU A 724 14.31 -3.03 11.62
N LYS A 725 14.58 -1.79 11.22
CA LYS A 725 14.96 -0.71 12.16
C LYS A 725 13.82 -0.30 13.09
N ILE A 726 12.58 -0.27 12.62
CA ILE A 726 11.38 -0.03 13.45
C ILE A 726 11.22 -1.14 14.49
N CYS A 727 11.41 -2.41 14.10
CA CYS A 727 11.42 -3.53 15.06
C CYS A 727 12.48 -3.31 16.16
N LYS A 728 13.72 -3.01 15.75
CA LYS A 728 14.82 -2.68 16.68
C LYS A 728 14.46 -1.50 17.60
N VAL A 729 13.71 -0.49 17.15
CA VAL A 729 13.27 0.64 17.99
C VAL A 729 12.17 0.22 18.99
N LEU A 730 11.15 -0.53 18.55
CA LEU A 730 10.04 -0.95 19.40
C LEU A 730 10.48 -1.97 20.46
N ASP A 731 11.28 -2.97 20.08
CA ASP A 731 11.84 -3.95 21.02
C ASP A 731 12.72 -3.28 22.09
N ASN A 732 13.49 -2.25 21.73
CA ASN A 732 14.26 -1.44 22.68
C ASN A 732 13.40 -0.57 23.63
N LEU A 733 12.15 -0.30 23.28
CA LEU A 733 11.20 0.39 24.17
C LEU A 733 10.56 -0.59 25.17
N HIS A 734 10.32 -1.85 24.78
CA HIS A 734 9.79 -2.89 25.70
C HIS A 734 10.72 -3.06 26.92
N GLY A 735 12.02 -3.16 26.67
CA GLY A 735 13.05 -3.30 27.72
C GLY A 735 13.16 -2.12 28.69
N LYS A 736 12.40 -1.03 28.47
CA LYS A 736 12.37 0.17 29.32
C LYS A 736 10.99 0.49 29.91
N SER A 737 9.92 -0.16 29.45
CA SER A 737 8.55 0.02 29.97
C SER A 737 8.09 -1.10 30.90
N GLY A 738 8.67 -2.30 30.78
CA GLY A 738 8.18 -3.50 31.48
C GLY A 738 6.85 -4.06 30.95
N LYS A 739 6.24 -3.39 29.95
CA LYS A 739 5.03 -3.81 29.24
C LYS A 739 5.34 -4.10 27.77
N ASN A 740 4.88 -5.24 27.28
CA ASN A 740 5.13 -5.70 25.92
C ASN A 740 4.22 -4.98 24.91
N ILE A 741 4.78 -4.24 23.94
CA ILE A 741 3.99 -3.60 22.89
C ILE A 741 3.83 -4.62 21.75
N SER A 742 2.69 -5.28 21.69
CA SER A 742 2.38 -6.17 20.56
C SER A 742 2.26 -5.34 19.28
N TYR A 743 3.15 -5.54 18.30
CA TYR A 743 3.07 -4.87 17.00
C TYR A 743 3.22 -5.86 15.84
N ALA A 744 2.84 -5.43 14.64
CA ALA A 744 3.24 -6.08 13.39
C ALA A 744 3.33 -5.05 12.24
N ILE A 745 4.10 -5.38 11.22
CA ILE A 745 4.37 -4.55 10.04
C ILE A 745 3.98 -5.33 8.77
N GLY A 746 3.22 -4.68 7.89
CA GLY A 746 3.01 -5.15 6.52
C GLY A 746 3.61 -4.19 5.50
N ILE A 747 4.21 -4.75 4.44
CA ILE A 747 4.79 -4.01 3.32
C ILE A 747 4.11 -4.45 2.02
N SER A 748 3.72 -3.48 1.18
CA SER A 748 3.29 -3.73 -0.20
C SER A 748 3.90 -2.69 -1.13
N SER A 749 4.51 -3.15 -2.22
CA SER A 749 5.21 -2.31 -3.20
C SER A 749 4.57 -2.40 -4.58
N GLY A 750 4.62 -1.33 -5.37
CA GLY A 750 4.23 -1.36 -6.78
C GLY A 750 3.90 0.01 -7.38
N ALA A 751 3.43 -0.01 -8.63
CA ALA A 751 2.94 1.17 -9.33
C ALA A 751 1.68 1.77 -8.68
N ALA A 752 1.78 3.00 -8.19
CA ALA A 752 0.65 3.78 -7.66
C ALA A 752 0.70 5.24 -8.16
N ASN A 753 -0.42 5.96 -8.00
CA ASN A 753 -0.50 7.39 -8.30
C ASN A 753 -0.23 8.18 -7.01
N ILE A 754 0.73 9.10 -7.03
CA ILE A 754 1.16 9.86 -5.83
C ILE A 754 1.17 11.36 -6.06
N GLY A 755 0.73 12.13 -5.07
CA GLY A 755 0.77 13.60 -5.12
C GLY A 755 -0.07 14.24 -4.02
N ASN A 756 -0.15 15.57 -4.06
CA ASN A 756 -0.89 16.34 -3.07
C ASN A 756 -2.39 16.37 -3.42
N LEU A 757 -3.20 15.62 -2.67
CA LEU A 757 -4.65 15.56 -2.81
C LEU A 757 -5.36 16.34 -1.70
N GLY A 758 -6.53 16.90 -2.03
CA GLY A 758 -7.35 17.70 -1.12
C GLY A 758 -8.00 18.88 -1.85
N ASN A 759 -8.54 19.82 -1.07
CA ASN A 759 -9.20 21.01 -1.59
C ASN A 759 -8.21 22.20 -1.68
N ASN A 760 -8.68 23.45 -1.63
CA ASN A 760 -7.80 24.62 -1.64
C ASN A 760 -7.31 25.06 -0.25
N SER A 761 -7.93 24.56 0.82
CA SER A 761 -7.60 24.88 2.21
C SER A 761 -6.66 23.85 2.84
N LEU A 762 -6.79 22.57 2.47
CA LEU A 762 -5.97 21.46 2.93
C LEU A 762 -5.59 20.56 1.75
N ARG A 763 -4.29 20.25 1.62
CA ARG A 763 -3.77 19.25 0.69
C ARG A 763 -2.74 18.37 1.40
N CYS A 764 -2.97 17.06 1.40
CA CYS A 764 -2.10 16.05 1.98
C CYS A 764 -1.37 15.28 0.88
N TYR A 765 -0.08 14.96 1.08
CA TYR A 765 0.58 13.97 0.23
C TYR A 765 -0.14 12.64 0.38
N SER A 766 -0.54 12.04 -0.75
CA SER A 766 -1.48 10.92 -0.79
C SER A 766 -1.09 9.92 -1.86
N ILE A 767 -1.36 8.64 -1.58
CA ILE A 767 -1.25 7.52 -2.52
C ILE A 767 -2.67 7.13 -2.95
N VAL A 768 -2.92 7.02 -4.25
CA VAL A 768 -4.13 6.43 -4.81
C VAL A 768 -3.75 5.10 -5.45
N GLY A 769 -4.24 4.02 -4.85
CA GLY A 769 -4.00 2.64 -5.26
C GLY A 769 -4.14 1.67 -4.09
N PRO A 770 -4.24 0.35 -4.34
CA PRO A 770 -4.54 -0.65 -3.32
C PRO A 770 -3.38 -0.94 -2.34
N LEU A 771 -2.18 -0.39 -2.56
CA LEU A 771 -0.99 -0.68 -1.76
C LEU A 771 -1.17 -0.38 -0.26
N THR A 772 -1.96 0.65 0.10
CA THR A 772 -2.25 1.01 1.50
C THR A 772 -3.13 -0.05 2.17
N CYS A 773 -4.22 -0.47 1.52
CA CYS A 773 -5.09 -1.56 1.97
C CYS A 773 -4.33 -2.90 2.03
N ASN A 774 -3.53 -3.21 1.02
CA ASN A 774 -2.70 -4.41 0.97
C ASN A 774 -1.68 -4.43 2.12
N ALA A 775 -0.94 -3.34 2.36
CA ALA A 775 0.01 -3.26 3.48
C ALA A 775 -0.68 -3.43 4.84
N LYS A 776 -1.88 -2.87 5.04
CA LYS A 776 -2.70 -3.08 6.26
C LYS A 776 -3.11 -4.54 6.43
N ASN A 777 -3.63 -5.16 5.37
CA ASN A 777 -4.04 -6.58 5.38
C ASN A 777 -2.86 -7.51 5.66
N ILE A 778 -1.73 -7.31 4.99
CA ILE A 778 -0.48 -8.05 5.22
C ILE A 778 -0.01 -7.92 6.68
N GLY A 779 -0.08 -6.72 7.27
CA GLY A 779 0.27 -6.47 8.67
C GLY A 779 -0.69 -7.11 9.68
N LEU A 780 -1.95 -7.34 9.32
CA LEU A 780 -2.92 -8.09 10.13
C LEU A 780 -2.64 -9.60 10.09
N PHE A 781 -2.36 -10.15 8.90
CA PHE A 781 -1.99 -11.56 8.77
C PHE A 781 -0.62 -11.87 9.40
N ALA A 782 0.32 -10.91 9.39
CA ALA A 782 1.58 -10.99 10.13
C ALA A 782 1.32 -11.25 11.63
N LYS A 783 0.52 -10.37 12.25
CA LYS A 783 0.15 -10.49 13.68
C LYS A 783 -0.49 -11.82 14.03
N ASN A 784 -1.39 -12.33 13.17
CA ASN A 784 -2.09 -13.60 13.41
C ASN A 784 -1.16 -14.82 13.24
N SER A 785 -0.27 -14.78 12.24
CA SER A 785 0.74 -15.81 11.96
C SER A 785 1.88 -15.84 12.98
N GLY A 786 2.03 -14.79 13.81
CA GLY A 786 3.14 -14.62 14.75
C GLY A 786 4.38 -13.95 14.15
N CYS A 787 4.31 -13.53 12.89
CA CYS A 787 5.38 -12.86 12.17
C CYS A 787 5.46 -11.37 12.53
N LYS A 788 6.66 -10.80 12.61
CA LYS A 788 6.83 -9.36 12.91
C LYS A 788 6.69 -8.47 11.67
N VAL A 789 7.25 -8.89 10.54
CA VAL A 789 7.29 -8.14 9.29
C VAL A 789 6.94 -9.08 8.14
N LEU A 790 5.84 -8.83 7.45
CA LEU A 790 5.50 -9.51 6.19
C LEU A 790 5.57 -8.55 5.00
N ALA A 791 5.95 -9.06 3.83
CA ALA A 791 5.98 -8.34 2.57
C ALA A 791 5.49 -9.22 1.41
N ASP A 792 5.00 -8.62 0.32
CA ASP A 792 4.61 -9.32 -0.91
C ASP A 792 5.80 -9.52 -1.88
N ASP A 793 5.67 -10.41 -2.89
CA ASP A 793 6.76 -10.73 -3.84
C ASP A 793 7.35 -9.48 -4.52
N GLN A 794 6.48 -8.51 -4.84
CA GLN A 794 6.88 -7.26 -5.48
C GLN A 794 7.73 -6.36 -4.57
N SER A 795 7.53 -6.46 -3.25
CA SER A 795 8.40 -5.83 -2.26
C SER A 795 9.77 -6.52 -2.15
N ILE A 796 9.88 -7.80 -2.50
CA ILE A 796 11.10 -8.62 -2.33
C ILE A 796 11.91 -8.72 -3.64
N THR A 797 11.28 -8.42 -4.77
CA THR A 797 11.91 -8.30 -6.09
C THR A 797 13.11 -7.34 -6.03
N ASP A 798 14.25 -7.74 -6.58
CA ASP A 798 15.56 -7.05 -6.49
C ASP A 798 16.12 -6.83 -5.06
N ALA A 799 15.48 -7.36 -4.02
CA ALA A 799 15.89 -7.24 -2.62
C ALA A 799 16.27 -8.59 -1.97
N SER A 800 15.97 -9.72 -2.62
CA SER A 800 16.16 -11.08 -2.10
C SER A 800 17.60 -11.46 -1.73
N SER A 801 18.62 -10.80 -2.31
CA SER A 801 20.03 -10.97 -1.93
C SER A 801 20.44 -10.17 -0.70
N LEU A 802 19.67 -9.15 -0.32
CA LEU A 802 19.98 -8.19 0.74
C LEU A 802 19.29 -8.50 2.08
N PHE A 803 18.31 -9.42 2.09
CA PHE A 803 17.57 -9.81 3.29
C PHE A 803 17.38 -11.33 3.36
N VAL A 804 17.53 -11.89 4.56
CA VAL A 804 17.10 -13.27 4.83
C VAL A 804 15.58 -13.26 5.01
N THR A 805 14.90 -14.00 4.16
CA THR A 805 13.43 -14.10 4.14
C THR A 805 12.98 -15.56 4.18
N ARG A 806 11.70 -15.79 4.48
CA ARG A 806 11.04 -17.08 4.29
C ARG A 806 9.63 -16.90 3.74
N PRO A 807 9.14 -17.72 2.80
CA PRO A 807 7.74 -17.66 2.38
C PRO A 807 6.81 -18.10 3.52
N VAL A 808 5.56 -17.63 3.50
CA VAL A 808 4.60 -17.81 4.59
C VAL A 808 3.27 -18.37 4.09
N ASP A 809 2.68 -17.77 3.06
CA ASP A 809 1.39 -18.17 2.48
C ASP A 809 1.22 -17.48 1.12
N ARG A 810 0.30 -17.93 0.26
CA ARG A 810 -0.05 -17.27 -1.01
C ARG A 810 -1.38 -16.55 -0.87
N PHE A 811 -1.47 -15.30 -1.32
CA PHE A 811 -2.66 -14.48 -1.17
C PHE A 811 -3.12 -13.85 -2.49
N GLU A 812 -4.44 -13.71 -2.61
CA GLU A 812 -5.08 -12.83 -3.59
C GLU A 812 -5.23 -11.43 -2.96
N LEU A 813 -4.43 -10.47 -3.43
CA LEU A 813 -4.40 -9.07 -2.98
C LEU A 813 -5.14 -8.16 -3.96
N GLU A 814 -5.63 -7.01 -3.48
CA GLU A 814 -6.36 -6.07 -4.32
C GLU A 814 -5.44 -5.46 -5.40
N GLY A 815 -5.89 -5.48 -6.66
CA GLY A 815 -5.14 -5.00 -7.81
C GLY A 815 -3.87 -5.80 -8.17
N LYS A 816 -3.67 -7.00 -7.60
CA LYS A 816 -2.52 -7.87 -7.89
C LYS A 816 -2.97 -9.28 -8.31
N GLN A 817 -2.06 -10.00 -8.97
CA GLN A 817 -2.19 -11.44 -9.14
C GLN A 817 -1.90 -12.16 -7.81
N VAL A 818 -2.11 -13.49 -7.76
CA VAL A 818 -1.83 -14.30 -6.56
C VAL A 818 -0.33 -14.26 -6.26
N THR A 819 0.04 -13.71 -5.11
CA THR A 819 1.42 -13.42 -4.69
C THR A 819 1.73 -14.09 -3.35
N SER A 820 2.98 -14.50 -3.15
CA SER A 820 3.46 -15.08 -1.91
C SER A 820 3.83 -13.99 -0.92
N LEU A 821 3.31 -14.09 0.31
CA LEU A 821 3.79 -13.29 1.42
C LEU A 821 5.04 -13.96 2.01
N HIS A 822 6.09 -13.19 2.27
CA HIS A 822 7.28 -13.65 2.96
C HIS A 822 7.51 -12.86 4.25
N GLU A 823 8.06 -13.53 5.26
CA GLU A 823 8.57 -12.89 6.48
C GLU A 823 9.99 -12.39 6.26
N ILE A 824 10.24 -11.14 6.68
CA ILE A 824 11.55 -10.47 6.58
C ILE A 824 12.26 -10.61 7.92
N ILE A 825 13.28 -11.47 7.97
CA ILE A 825 13.88 -11.93 9.23
C ILE A 825 15.03 -11.03 9.68
N LYS A 826 15.98 -10.77 8.78
CA LYS A 826 17.16 -9.91 9.02
C LYS A 826 17.76 -9.39 7.72
N GLU A 827 18.60 -8.36 7.82
CA GLU A 827 19.53 -7.95 6.77
C GLU A 827 20.53 -9.09 6.50
N ASN A 828 20.84 -9.36 5.22
CA ASN A 828 21.79 -10.40 4.80
C ASN A 828 23.21 -9.82 4.75
N VAL A 829 23.76 -9.53 5.94
CA VAL A 829 25.12 -8.99 6.08
C VAL A 829 26.14 -10.13 5.99
N VAL A 830 27.05 -10.02 5.03
CA VAL A 830 28.22 -10.88 4.86
C VAL A 830 29.46 -10.03 5.14
N GLU A 831 30.13 -10.29 6.26
CA GLU A 831 31.37 -9.61 6.67
C GLU A 831 32.55 -10.54 6.40
N CYS A 832 33.35 -10.21 5.38
CA CYS A 832 34.35 -11.10 4.76
C CYS A 832 35.50 -11.57 5.67
N ASP A 833 35.57 -11.10 6.92
CA ASP A 833 36.72 -11.26 7.81
C ASP A 833 36.50 -12.30 8.94
N GLU A 834 35.26 -12.79 9.16
CA GLU A 834 34.94 -13.73 10.27
C GLU A 834 34.34 -15.08 9.81
N TRP A 835 35.18 -15.88 9.13
CA TRP A 835 34.80 -17.16 8.50
C TRP A 835 34.05 -18.17 9.41
N LEU A 836 34.28 -18.15 10.72
CA LEU A 836 33.59 -19.02 11.68
C LEU A 836 32.12 -18.60 11.88
N TYR A 837 31.85 -17.29 12.02
CA TYR A 837 30.50 -16.76 12.10
C TYR A 837 29.76 -16.90 10.77
N GLU A 838 30.45 -16.80 9.62
CA GLU A 838 29.86 -17.12 8.32
C GLU A 838 29.32 -18.55 8.28
N VAL A 839 30.06 -19.54 8.77
CA VAL A 839 29.65 -20.96 8.77
C VAL A 839 28.42 -21.21 9.67
N GLU A 840 28.35 -20.59 10.85
CA GLU A 840 27.17 -20.70 11.71
C GLU A 840 25.95 -19.98 11.12
N GLN A 841 26.14 -18.78 10.56
CA GLN A 841 25.08 -18.07 9.86
C GLN A 841 24.62 -18.83 8.61
N HIS A 842 25.51 -19.47 7.85
CA HIS A 842 25.15 -20.31 6.71
C HIS A 842 24.26 -21.48 7.15
N LYS A 843 24.62 -22.21 8.21
CA LYS A 843 23.77 -23.29 8.77
C LYS A 843 22.42 -22.76 9.27
N ALA A 844 22.41 -21.64 9.99
CA ALA A 844 21.19 -21.02 10.53
C ALA A 844 20.27 -20.40 9.46
N ASN A 845 20.83 -20.02 8.30
CA ASN A 845 20.10 -19.53 7.12
C ASN A 845 19.66 -20.68 6.19
N GLN A 846 20.41 -21.78 6.10
CA GLN A 846 20.14 -22.90 5.18
C GLN A 846 18.73 -23.49 5.37
N ARG A 847 18.30 -23.68 6.62
CA ARG A 847 16.93 -24.14 6.95
C ARG A 847 15.81 -23.30 6.32
N PHE A 848 16.05 -22.01 6.03
CA PHE A 848 15.07 -21.16 5.34
C PHE A 848 15.09 -21.36 3.82
N LYS A 849 16.25 -21.70 3.22
CA LYS A 849 16.35 -22.14 1.82
C LYS A 849 15.66 -23.50 1.63
N ASP A 850 15.87 -24.42 2.56
CA ASP A 850 15.23 -25.74 2.55
C ASP A 850 13.70 -25.57 2.65
N PHE A 851 13.22 -24.74 3.58
CA PHE A 851 11.80 -24.36 3.71
C PHE A 851 11.26 -23.69 2.44
N GLN A 852 12.03 -22.79 1.81
CA GLN A 852 11.65 -22.14 0.55
C GLN A 852 11.53 -23.16 -0.60
N SER A 853 12.40 -24.17 -0.66
CA SER A 853 12.30 -25.26 -1.65
C SER A 853 11.08 -26.17 -1.42
N ALA A 854 10.62 -26.32 -0.18
CA ALA A 854 9.37 -27.00 0.13
C ALA A 854 8.12 -26.13 -0.18
N PHE A 855 8.29 -24.82 -0.30
CA PHE A 855 7.20 -23.90 -0.67
C PHE A 855 7.05 -23.76 -2.19
N THR A 856 8.10 -23.99 -2.99
CA THR A 856 8.06 -23.79 -4.45
C THR A 856 7.04 -24.65 -5.20
N ILE A 857 6.49 -25.70 -4.58
CA ILE A 857 5.37 -26.45 -5.16
C ILE A 857 4.09 -25.61 -5.34
N PHE A 858 3.87 -24.60 -4.50
CA PHE A 858 2.65 -23.80 -4.52
C PHE A 858 2.61 -22.84 -5.72
N GLY A 859 2.05 -23.32 -6.84
CA GLY A 859 1.92 -22.57 -8.09
C GLY A 859 2.74 -23.11 -9.26
N GLN A 860 3.45 -24.24 -9.09
CA GLN A 860 4.04 -24.97 -10.21
C GLN A 860 2.96 -25.48 -11.19
N GLU A 861 3.32 -25.62 -12.45
CA GLU A 861 2.36 -25.94 -13.51
C GLU A 861 1.90 -27.39 -13.50
N SER A 862 2.82 -28.31 -13.16
CA SER A 862 2.65 -29.75 -13.03
C SER A 862 3.42 -30.23 -11.81
N LEU A 863 2.79 -31.09 -10.99
CA LEU A 863 3.37 -31.65 -9.77
C LEU A 863 3.15 -33.17 -9.72
N THR A 864 4.17 -33.91 -9.31
CA THR A 864 4.03 -35.32 -8.92
C THR A 864 3.67 -35.46 -7.45
N LEU A 865 3.07 -36.60 -7.09
CA LEU A 865 2.78 -36.94 -5.69
C LEU A 865 4.07 -37.01 -4.84
N ASP A 866 5.19 -37.44 -5.42
CA ASP A 866 6.49 -37.52 -4.74
C ASP A 866 7.02 -36.13 -4.35
N GLU A 867 6.90 -35.13 -5.23
CA GLU A 867 7.31 -33.75 -4.94
C GLU A 867 6.47 -33.11 -3.82
N VAL A 868 5.17 -33.41 -3.76
CA VAL A 868 4.28 -32.97 -2.68
C VAL A 868 4.67 -33.65 -1.36
N ASN A 869 4.87 -34.97 -1.35
CA ASN A 869 5.30 -35.73 -0.17
C ASN A 869 6.68 -35.30 0.33
N LYS A 870 7.62 -35.04 -0.59
CA LYS A 870 8.97 -34.52 -0.29
C LYS A 870 8.90 -33.15 0.40
N SER A 871 8.06 -32.26 -0.10
CA SER A 871 7.83 -30.94 0.50
C SER A 871 7.17 -31.04 1.88
N LEU A 872 6.16 -31.90 2.02
CA LEU A 872 5.51 -32.21 3.31
C LEU A 872 6.52 -32.73 4.35
N ASN A 873 7.42 -33.64 3.93
CA ASN A 873 8.48 -34.17 4.79
C ASN A 873 9.47 -33.09 5.24
N ILE A 874 9.84 -32.14 4.37
CA ILE A 874 10.71 -31.00 4.74
C ILE A 874 10.01 -30.09 5.76
N LEU A 875 8.72 -29.77 5.55
CA LEU A 875 7.95 -28.93 6.46
C LEU A 875 7.71 -29.59 7.83
N ASN A 876 7.45 -30.91 7.86
CA ASN A 876 7.36 -31.68 9.12
C ASN A 876 8.72 -31.80 9.83
N GLY A 877 9.82 -31.94 9.09
CA GLY A 877 11.17 -31.85 9.64
C GLY A 877 11.47 -30.47 10.24
N TYR A 878 10.99 -29.39 9.61
CA TYR A 878 11.10 -28.03 10.14
C TYR A 878 10.27 -27.86 11.42
N LEU A 879 9.02 -28.32 11.46
CA LEU A 879 8.15 -28.28 12.64
C LEU A 879 8.74 -29.05 13.83
N THR A 880 9.34 -30.21 13.59
CA THR A 880 9.98 -31.03 14.63
C THR A 880 11.09 -30.24 15.37
N ASN A 881 11.75 -29.31 14.67
CA ASN A 881 12.77 -28.43 15.24
C ASN A 881 12.24 -27.06 15.72
N ASN A 882 11.01 -26.68 15.34
CA ASN A 882 10.40 -25.37 15.62
C ASN A 882 8.91 -25.57 15.95
N PRO A 883 8.55 -26.25 17.06
CA PRO A 883 7.20 -26.77 17.28
C PRO A 883 6.12 -25.68 17.35
N ASP A 884 6.45 -24.50 17.88
CA ASP A 884 5.53 -23.36 18.02
C ASP A 884 5.30 -22.57 16.71
N ASP A 885 5.93 -22.96 15.61
CA ASP A 885 5.81 -22.23 14.35
C ASP A 885 4.43 -22.42 13.69
N LYS A 886 3.59 -21.39 13.83
CA LYS A 886 2.22 -21.37 13.29
C LYS A 886 2.17 -21.42 11.76
N VAL A 887 3.20 -20.92 11.08
CA VAL A 887 3.26 -20.83 9.61
C VAL A 887 3.51 -22.21 9.04
N ALA A 888 4.55 -22.89 9.52
CA ALA A 888 4.87 -24.25 9.13
C ALA A 888 3.69 -25.21 9.42
N ARG A 889 3.05 -25.05 10.60
CA ARG A 889 1.88 -25.85 11.00
C ARG A 889 0.66 -25.61 10.09
N ARG A 890 0.41 -24.36 9.69
CA ARG A 890 -0.65 -24.00 8.74
C ARG A 890 -0.42 -24.61 7.35
N LEU A 891 0.82 -24.59 6.85
CA LEU A 891 1.17 -25.15 5.54
C LEU A 891 1.09 -26.68 5.52
N VAL A 892 1.61 -27.37 6.56
CA VAL A 892 1.45 -28.82 6.71
C VAL A 892 -0.02 -29.21 6.75
N ASN A 893 -0.81 -28.61 7.65
CA ASN A 893 -2.25 -28.88 7.73
C ASN A 893 -2.97 -28.61 6.39
N SER A 894 -2.54 -27.62 5.61
CA SER A 894 -3.13 -27.33 4.29
C SER A 894 -2.80 -28.43 3.28
N LEU A 895 -1.55 -28.91 3.24
CA LEU A 895 -1.11 -29.99 2.35
C LEU A 895 -1.73 -31.34 2.72
N ASP A 896 -1.76 -31.69 4.01
CA ASP A 896 -2.41 -32.92 4.49
C ASP A 896 -3.91 -32.94 4.12
N ASN A 897 -4.61 -31.81 4.24
CA ASN A 897 -6.00 -31.72 3.79
C ASN A 897 -6.14 -31.89 2.27
N MET A 898 -5.23 -31.36 1.45
CA MET A 898 -5.25 -31.58 -0.01
C MET A 898 -4.94 -33.04 -0.39
N LEU A 899 -4.00 -33.69 0.31
CA LEU A 899 -3.69 -35.12 0.14
C LEU A 899 -4.93 -35.99 0.47
N ASN A 900 -5.58 -35.72 1.60
CA ASN A 900 -6.78 -36.43 2.03
C ASN A 900 -8.00 -36.21 1.08
N ILE A 901 -8.19 -35.00 0.55
CA ILE A 901 -9.30 -34.68 -0.37
C ILE A 901 -9.10 -35.26 -1.77
N SER A 902 -7.85 -35.35 -2.25
CA SER A 902 -7.54 -35.73 -3.64
C SER A 902 -7.48 -37.24 -3.92
N ASN A 903 -7.71 -38.09 -2.91
CA ASN A 903 -7.51 -39.55 -2.97
C ASN A 903 -6.12 -39.97 -3.52
N GLY A 904 -5.12 -39.10 -3.39
CA GLY A 904 -3.71 -39.42 -3.60
C GLY A 904 -3.20 -39.57 -5.03
N ASN A 905 -3.92 -39.14 -6.08
CA ASN A 905 -3.32 -39.05 -7.44
C ASN A 905 -3.89 -37.93 -8.34
N GLU A 906 -5.09 -38.07 -8.89
CA GLU A 906 -5.43 -37.36 -10.14
C GLU A 906 -5.65 -35.84 -10.01
N ASN A 907 -6.15 -35.33 -8.87
CA ASN A 907 -6.50 -33.91 -8.70
C ASN A 907 -5.55 -33.09 -7.78
N ILE A 908 -4.44 -33.67 -7.31
CA ILE A 908 -3.58 -32.98 -6.33
C ILE A 908 -2.78 -31.83 -6.94
N SER A 909 -2.27 -31.98 -8.18
CA SER A 909 -1.51 -30.93 -8.86
C SER A 909 -2.37 -29.68 -9.08
N GLU A 910 -3.64 -29.82 -9.44
CA GLU A 910 -4.54 -28.69 -9.61
C GLU A 910 -4.90 -28.03 -8.26
N SER A 911 -5.07 -28.83 -7.21
CA SER A 911 -5.37 -28.34 -5.85
C SER A 911 -4.22 -27.50 -5.28
N VAL A 912 -2.97 -27.96 -5.43
CA VAL A 912 -1.76 -27.25 -4.95
C VAL A 912 -1.43 -26.04 -5.82
N LYS A 913 -1.60 -26.12 -7.16
CA LYS A 913 -1.42 -24.98 -8.10
C LYS A 913 -2.34 -23.80 -7.74
N HIS A 914 -3.61 -24.09 -7.45
CA HIS A 914 -4.62 -23.11 -7.08
C HIS A 914 -4.64 -22.73 -5.59
N TYR A 915 -3.75 -23.29 -4.75
CA TYR A 915 -3.68 -22.91 -3.34
C TYR A 915 -3.40 -21.41 -3.17
N ARG A 916 -4.36 -20.75 -2.53
CA ARG A 916 -4.33 -19.33 -2.16
C ARG A 916 -5.29 -19.03 -1.02
N SER A 917 -4.80 -18.28 -0.05
CA SER A 917 -5.56 -17.66 1.02
C SER A 917 -6.27 -16.40 0.52
N LYS A 918 -7.52 -16.20 0.97
CA LYS A 918 -8.24 -14.92 0.86
C LYS A 918 -8.35 -14.31 2.25
N PHE A 919 -8.18 -13.00 2.39
CA PHE A 919 -8.26 -12.33 3.69
C PHE A 919 -9.63 -12.49 4.36
N SER A 920 -10.73 -12.32 3.60
CA SER A 920 -12.10 -12.48 4.09
C SER A 920 -12.42 -13.89 4.61
N THR A 921 -11.80 -14.94 4.05
CA THR A 921 -11.99 -16.32 4.50
C THR A 921 -11.02 -16.71 5.61
N SER A 922 -9.77 -16.25 5.54
CA SER A 922 -8.72 -16.54 6.53
C SER A 922 -9.00 -15.92 7.90
N LEU A 923 -9.74 -14.81 7.95
CA LEU A 923 -10.21 -14.21 9.21
C LEU A 923 -11.33 -15.04 9.86
N ASN A 924 -12.26 -15.59 9.07
CA ASN A 924 -13.38 -16.39 9.59
C ASN A 924 -12.91 -17.72 10.23
N ASN A 925 -11.83 -18.32 9.72
CA ASN A 925 -11.22 -19.51 10.34
C ASN A 925 -10.40 -19.19 11.61
N VAL A 926 -10.31 -17.91 12.01
CA VAL A 926 -9.64 -17.45 13.24
C VAL A 926 -10.65 -16.84 14.24
N SER A 927 -11.83 -16.39 13.76
CA SER A 927 -12.87 -15.74 14.58
C SER A 927 -13.70 -16.68 15.46
N VAL A 928 -13.14 -17.83 15.88
CA VAL A 928 -13.78 -18.79 16.80
C VAL A 928 -13.36 -18.54 18.26
N GLU A 929 -12.23 -17.87 18.50
CA GLU A 929 -11.69 -17.62 19.86
C GLU A 929 -11.77 -16.17 20.36
N ASN A 930 -12.35 -15.23 19.59
CA ASN A 930 -12.67 -13.88 20.09
C ASN A 930 -13.96 -13.35 19.48
N GLU A 931 -15.00 -13.17 20.30
CA GLU A 931 -16.20 -12.40 19.90
C GLU A 931 -15.92 -10.88 19.95
N ARG A 932 -16.79 -10.11 19.27
CA ARG A 932 -17.02 -8.67 19.44
C ARG A 932 -15.90 -7.70 19.03
N GLU A 933 -15.65 -7.61 17.72
CA GLU A 933 -15.41 -6.32 17.05
C GLU A 933 -15.95 -6.43 15.61
N LYS A 934 -17.23 -6.08 15.39
CA LYS A 934 -17.93 -6.24 14.09
C LYS A 934 -19.01 -5.17 13.85
N VAL A 935 -18.60 -3.90 13.91
CA VAL A 935 -19.41 -2.72 13.54
C VAL A 935 -18.48 -1.71 12.84
N LEU A 936 -19.03 -0.84 11.99
CA LEU A 936 -18.35 0.26 11.26
C LEU A 936 -17.31 -0.14 10.19
N SER A 937 -17.81 -0.56 9.03
CA SER A 937 -17.13 -0.38 7.74
C SER A 937 -18.14 -0.27 6.58
N SER A 938 -19.16 0.58 6.75
CA SER A 938 -20.27 0.71 5.80
C SER A 938 -21.01 2.06 5.90
N GLU A 939 -20.26 3.16 5.92
CA GLU A 939 -20.75 4.54 5.79
C GLU A 939 -19.57 5.45 5.39
N ILE A 940 -19.85 6.72 5.05
CA ILE A 940 -18.91 7.67 4.40
C ILE A 940 -18.58 7.30 2.94
N ILE A 941 -19.61 7.40 2.09
CA ILE A 941 -19.45 8.08 0.78
C ILE A 941 -20.47 9.21 0.74
N GLU A 942 -20.08 10.37 1.23
CA GLU A 942 -20.54 11.73 0.86
C GLU A 942 -19.37 12.70 1.05
#